data_AF-A0A2G8K4J5-F1
#
_entry.id   AF-A0A2G8K4J5-F1
#
_cell.length_a   1.000
_cell.length_b   1.000
_cell.length_c   1.000
_cell.angle_alpha   90.00
_cell.angle_beta   90.00
_cell.angle_gamma   90.00
#
_symmetry.space_group_name_H-M   'P 1'
#
loop_
_entity.id
_entity.type
_entity.pdbx_description
1 polymer ?
#
loop_
_entity_poly.entity_id
_entity_poly.type
_entity_poly.pdbx_seq_one_letter_code
_entity_poly.pdbx_strand_id
1 'polypeptide(L)'
;MRHVTDAYVCPDATKSLMCLCALPGLHFVGIRSMDNSVSIVLLVLLLVHSSKPAIFERVDGYSCKSPQLLELGKIGSVQCIFTNNFNEVHWFNSTNVVDDKPIISLPGSRKDGSGYLTREYDIRKDGSLIIHNVTLLHELTFAVVVLTPPDDTVIAIEVQVQVIVKPAVLFPVISTCSREERICFAKLHLINSFTCTMGNSRPPVSVTLKVRTLYGDQPITGPYENKTMIAFSPQNIDTDDIWMSSSLVLLVCQVESSPFNNMLKHQTSLILLQNNAVYLKDSPIVTVVFNKDGQLLLECDYYEGGVIVWERSSSAEGSYKISLYGSTGVEEFRIVLANDGISESNGSLVVSSANFQHEGFYRCISSNVIFETSRLYEAICIVLPSPPYPVIEGCNGTHTGCVLYFDDNHGIVECSIHRIYPKVDLAISLTSEDNSDLITFYDKEGKITEHEETFTVTLKYTVSVETTSPDQLTLQCTIHDPPYEQLDLTTSFEIHLSRAVKRNEVDDVKKEDNRRKWALLCLPVVLIIAVVIGCVVKRKRMCKRTSTGDTNIVEEPERVPLSVVNQPRDDEGLTLKDKFMKEIRDTYAGFYNAVKPLPHLHTVMVNVNDIFVEGRIQLLTSQRTWKDLQSYAHILTDKRIEKRCLIEGPPGSGKSTLSLQFAYEWSHGKLSECADIVLLFQLRKMKNIFTLQQAVKQLLLPHDSSIKEDKIEHFLKEFNSIVIIFDAYDEMPAQTENDFIANILKNLSHREFKVIVTTRSSCLPEEYSPSTSRIYLDGFNDKDRDTYIEKAFKDEEDVVKKQIQRQLETAKKRTRYSEIS
;
A
#
# COMPACT_ATOMS: atom_id res chain seq x y z
N MET A 1 18.61 -42.74 -54.78
CA MET A 1 19.34 -41.61 -55.41
C MET A 1 20.25 -41.01 -54.36
N ARG A 2 21.55 -41.11 -54.61
CA ARG A 2 22.70 -40.63 -53.82
C ARG A 2 23.34 -39.44 -54.57
N HIS A 3 24.30 -38.80 -53.88
CA HIS A 3 25.42 -37.97 -54.36
C HIS A 3 25.25 -36.45 -54.15
N VAL A 4 26.26 -35.65 -53.77
CA VAL A 4 27.68 -35.87 -53.41
C VAL A 4 28.25 -34.57 -52.79
N THR A 5 29.22 -34.73 -51.89
CA THR A 5 30.21 -33.75 -51.41
C THR A 5 31.45 -33.77 -52.31
N ASP A 6 32.04 -32.63 -52.66
CA ASP A 6 33.41 -32.60 -53.20
C ASP A 6 34.26 -31.43 -52.66
N ALA A 7 35.52 -31.77 -52.42
CA ALA A 7 36.64 -30.96 -51.97
C ALA A 7 37.78 -31.07 -53.00
N TYR A 8 38.62 -30.03 -53.15
CA TYR A 8 39.92 -30.01 -53.86
C TYR A 8 40.75 -28.87 -53.20
N VAL A 9 41.91 -29.04 -52.54
CA VAL A 9 43.29 -29.56 -52.86
C VAL A 9 44.23 -28.55 -53.56
N CYS A 10 45.22 -28.04 -52.78
CA CYS A 10 46.67 -27.71 -52.99
C CYS A 10 47.23 -27.18 -54.34
N PRO A 11 48.36 -26.40 -54.32
CA PRO A 11 49.70 -27.02 -54.31
C PRO A 11 50.84 -26.31 -53.52
N ASP A 12 51.78 -27.16 -53.09
CA ASP A 12 53.15 -26.88 -52.63
C ASP A 12 54.11 -26.39 -53.74
N ALA A 13 55.17 -25.67 -53.33
CA ALA A 13 56.42 -25.60 -54.08
C ALA A 13 57.65 -25.48 -53.14
N THR A 14 58.43 -26.56 -53.09
CA THR A 14 59.74 -26.72 -52.43
C THR A 14 60.93 -26.25 -53.28
N LYS A 15 62.01 -25.76 -52.63
CA LYS A 15 63.47 -25.95 -52.91
C LYS A 15 64.29 -24.88 -52.15
N SER A 16 65.53 -25.03 -51.67
CA SER A 16 66.40 -26.12 -51.19
C SER A 16 67.78 -25.49 -50.85
N LEU A 17 68.50 -26.03 -49.86
CA LEU A 17 69.99 -26.05 -49.68
C LEU A 17 70.77 -24.77 -49.24
N MET A 18 71.42 -24.77 -48.06
CA MET A 18 72.80 -25.27 -47.78
C MET A 18 73.36 -24.80 -46.41
N CYS A 19 74.09 -25.71 -45.74
CA CYS A 19 74.92 -25.50 -44.55
C CYS A 19 76.17 -24.63 -44.80
N LEU A 20 76.72 -23.98 -43.75
CA LEU A 20 78.16 -24.03 -43.39
C LEU A 20 78.45 -23.41 -42.01
N CYS A 21 79.41 -24.03 -41.32
CA CYS A 21 79.87 -23.80 -39.94
C CYS A 21 80.97 -22.71 -39.81
N ALA A 22 81.21 -22.33 -38.55
CA ALA A 22 82.51 -22.01 -37.90
C ALA A 22 82.89 -20.53 -37.60
N LEU A 23 83.18 -20.30 -36.30
CA LEU A 23 83.86 -19.20 -35.55
C LEU A 23 85.30 -18.86 -36.05
N PRO A 24 86.11 -17.92 -35.47
CA PRO A 24 85.91 -16.88 -34.41
C PRO A 24 86.60 -15.49 -34.64
N GLY A 25 86.20 -14.47 -33.84
CA GLY A 25 87.08 -13.55 -33.08
C GLY A 25 87.73 -12.30 -33.74
N LEU A 26 87.52 -11.10 -33.14
CA LEU A 26 88.58 -10.13 -32.77
C LEU A 26 88.05 -8.84 -32.08
N HIS A 27 88.54 -8.65 -30.85
CA HIS A 27 88.93 -7.44 -30.09
C HIS A 27 88.28 -6.06 -30.30
N PHE A 28 87.80 -5.54 -29.16
CA PHE A 28 87.61 -4.14 -28.78
C PHE A 28 88.81 -3.22 -29.09
N VAL A 29 88.54 -2.04 -29.64
CA VAL A 29 89.37 -0.83 -29.51
C VAL A 29 88.48 0.33 -29.04
N GLY A 30 89.00 1.10 -28.08
CA GLY A 30 88.28 2.04 -27.23
C GLY A 30 87.77 3.34 -27.86
N ILE A 31 86.84 3.93 -27.10
CA ILE A 31 86.01 5.12 -27.32
C ILE A 31 86.83 6.43 -27.28
N ARG A 32 86.39 7.45 -28.03
CA ARG A 32 86.40 8.84 -27.52
C ARG A 32 85.32 9.74 -28.16
N SER A 33 84.34 10.10 -27.32
CA SER A 33 83.59 11.37 -27.19
C SER A 33 82.90 11.98 -28.43
N MET A 34 81.55 12.05 -28.42
CA MET A 34 80.77 13.26 -28.81
C MET A 34 79.23 13.15 -28.57
N ASP A 35 78.68 14.24 -28.02
CA ASP A 35 77.28 14.73 -27.87
C ASP A 35 76.12 13.88 -27.31
N ASN A 36 75.46 14.39 -26.25
CA ASN A 36 74.30 13.79 -25.56
C ASN A 36 73.05 13.62 -26.45
N SER A 37 72.94 14.35 -27.56
CA SER A 37 71.86 14.18 -28.55
C SER A 37 72.09 12.99 -29.48
N VAL A 38 73.35 12.59 -29.66
CA VAL A 38 73.77 11.43 -30.47
C VAL A 38 73.65 10.14 -29.64
N SER A 39 73.71 10.24 -28.31
CA SER A 39 73.62 9.11 -27.39
C SER A 39 72.27 8.39 -27.41
N ILE A 40 71.16 9.07 -27.73
CA ILE A 40 69.82 8.45 -27.85
C ILE A 40 69.66 7.74 -29.20
N VAL A 41 70.13 8.36 -30.29
CA VAL A 41 70.13 7.73 -31.62
C VAL A 41 71.07 6.52 -31.63
N LEU A 42 72.20 6.57 -30.92
CA LEU A 42 73.07 5.41 -30.73
C LEU A 42 72.44 4.33 -29.86
N LEU A 43 71.65 4.67 -28.82
CA LEU A 43 70.95 3.68 -28.00
C LEU A 43 69.85 2.96 -28.80
N VAL A 44 69.10 3.69 -29.63
CA VAL A 44 68.10 3.10 -30.54
C VAL A 44 68.77 2.27 -31.64
N LEU A 45 69.89 2.72 -32.23
CA LEU A 45 70.63 1.96 -33.25
C LEU A 45 71.37 0.73 -32.68
N LEU A 46 71.85 0.78 -31.44
CA LEU A 46 72.45 -0.36 -30.74
C LEU A 46 71.39 -1.42 -30.35
N LEU A 47 70.16 -1.00 -30.06
CA LEU A 47 69.03 -1.91 -29.82
C LEU A 47 68.53 -2.60 -31.11
N VAL A 48 68.77 -2.04 -32.30
CA VAL A 48 68.45 -2.70 -33.59
C VAL A 48 69.43 -3.84 -33.95
N HIS A 49 70.66 -3.81 -33.43
CA HIS A 49 71.64 -4.90 -33.65
C HIS A 49 71.54 -6.04 -32.62
N SER A 50 70.87 -5.82 -31.48
CA SER A 50 70.40 -6.92 -30.65
C SER A 50 69.02 -7.35 -31.15
N SER A 51 68.95 -8.49 -31.82
CA SER A 51 67.70 -9.13 -32.21
C SER A 51 66.85 -9.51 -30.99
N LYS A 52 66.18 -8.53 -30.37
CA LYS A 52 65.05 -8.73 -29.49
C LYS A 52 63.95 -7.78 -29.97
N PRO A 53 62.85 -8.30 -30.55
CA PRO A 53 61.73 -7.45 -30.92
C PRO A 53 61.23 -6.72 -29.67
N ALA A 54 60.72 -5.49 -29.83
CA ALA A 54 59.89 -4.88 -28.81
C ALA A 54 58.77 -5.87 -28.50
N ILE A 55 58.85 -6.50 -27.33
CA ILE A 55 57.90 -7.54 -26.95
C ILE A 55 56.65 -6.79 -26.49
N PHE A 56 55.59 -6.83 -27.30
CA PHE A 56 54.22 -6.52 -26.88
C PHE A 56 53.72 -7.65 -25.95
N GLU A 57 54.43 -7.91 -24.85
CA GLU A 57 53.98 -8.85 -23.81
C GLU A 57 53.26 -8.08 -22.72
N ARG A 58 52.14 -8.64 -22.27
CA ARG A 58 51.39 -8.17 -21.12
C ARG A 58 52.23 -8.48 -19.87
N VAL A 59 53.10 -7.54 -19.49
CA VAL A 59 53.91 -7.66 -18.27
C VAL A 59 53.04 -7.35 -17.06
N ASP A 60 52.93 -8.30 -16.12
CA ASP A 60 52.20 -8.11 -14.87
C ASP A 60 52.72 -6.87 -14.13
N GLY A 61 51.86 -5.86 -13.94
CA GLY A 61 52.17 -4.62 -13.21
C GLY A 61 52.37 -3.35 -14.06
N TYR A 62 52.40 -3.44 -15.39
CA TYR A 62 52.48 -2.28 -16.28
C TYR A 62 51.28 -2.27 -17.24
N SER A 63 50.32 -1.37 -17.02
CA SER A 63 49.12 -1.29 -17.87
C SER A 63 48.47 0.08 -17.86
N CYS A 64 47.89 0.47 -19.00
CA CYS A 64 47.06 1.67 -19.12
C CYS A 64 45.67 1.25 -19.56
N LYS A 65 44.62 1.85 -18.99
CA LYS A 65 43.27 1.71 -19.53
C LYS A 65 43.20 2.43 -20.87
N SER A 66 42.53 1.85 -21.86
CA SER A 66 42.34 2.43 -23.18
C SER A 66 40.94 2.05 -23.70
N PRO A 67 40.13 3.00 -24.23
CA PRO A 67 40.40 4.44 -24.32
C PRO A 67 40.25 5.17 -22.96
N GLN A 68 40.86 6.36 -22.83
CA GLN A 68 40.66 7.26 -21.68
C GLN A 68 39.95 8.55 -22.11
N LEU A 69 39.03 9.03 -21.27
CA LEU A 69 38.17 10.18 -21.58
C LEU A 69 38.68 11.45 -20.92
N LEU A 70 38.89 12.52 -21.70
CA LEU A 70 39.33 13.82 -21.20
C LEU A 70 38.35 14.94 -21.59
N GLU A 71 38.02 15.82 -20.66
CA GLU A 71 37.07 16.92 -20.89
C GLU A 71 37.71 18.10 -21.65
N LEU A 72 37.07 18.52 -22.74
CA LEU A 72 37.50 19.69 -23.53
C LEU A 72 37.63 20.95 -22.65
N GLY A 73 38.74 21.66 -22.78
CA GLY A 73 39.00 22.93 -22.07
C GLY A 73 39.40 22.79 -20.60
N LYS A 74 39.57 21.56 -20.09
CA LYS A 74 40.00 21.29 -18.70
C LYS A 74 41.39 20.65 -18.65
N ILE A 75 41.95 20.57 -17.45
CA ILE A 75 43.15 19.78 -17.17
C ILE A 75 42.76 18.30 -17.24
N GLY A 76 43.39 17.55 -18.15
CA GLY A 76 43.20 16.12 -18.32
C GLY A 76 44.38 15.32 -17.77
N SER A 77 44.15 14.08 -17.33
CA SER A 77 45.22 13.17 -16.91
C SER A 77 45.02 11.81 -17.55
N VAL A 78 46.02 11.36 -18.33
CA VAL A 78 46.08 10.02 -18.89
C VAL A 78 46.77 9.13 -17.87
N GLN A 79 46.00 8.27 -17.22
CA GLN A 79 46.44 7.48 -16.08
C GLN A 79 46.95 6.11 -16.52
N CYS A 80 48.15 5.79 -16.07
CA CYS A 80 48.74 4.46 -16.26
C CYS A 80 49.19 3.90 -14.92
N ILE A 81 49.15 2.57 -14.81
CA ILE A 81 49.66 1.84 -13.67
C ILE A 81 51.03 1.34 -14.06
N PHE A 82 52.05 1.89 -13.43
CA PHE A 82 53.43 1.40 -13.46
C PHE A 82 53.76 0.97 -12.04
N THR A 83 54.33 -0.23 -11.85
CA THR A 83 54.86 -0.60 -10.54
C THR A 83 55.90 0.44 -10.10
N ASN A 84 56.01 0.72 -8.79
CA ASN A 84 56.78 1.85 -8.22
C ASN A 84 58.30 1.86 -8.50
N ASN A 85 58.80 0.99 -9.38
CA ASN A 85 60.20 0.82 -9.69
C ASN A 85 60.42 0.96 -11.20
N PHE A 86 60.17 2.12 -11.82
CA PHE A 86 60.62 2.41 -13.19
C PHE A 86 61.82 3.37 -13.18
N ASN A 87 62.73 3.25 -14.15
CA ASN A 87 63.90 4.12 -14.29
C ASN A 87 63.54 5.40 -15.04
N GLU A 88 62.87 5.26 -16.19
CA GLU A 88 62.45 6.39 -17.02
C GLU A 88 61.07 6.11 -17.66
N VAL A 89 60.32 7.19 -17.91
CA VAL A 89 59.04 7.15 -18.63
C VAL A 89 59.05 8.25 -19.70
N HIS A 90 58.70 7.88 -20.93
CA HIS A 90 58.65 8.78 -22.08
C HIS A 90 57.29 8.69 -22.75
N TRP A 91 56.64 9.83 -22.95
CA TRP A 91 55.37 9.92 -23.66
C TRP A 91 55.56 10.49 -25.05
N PHE A 92 54.81 9.96 -26.00
CA PHE A 92 54.78 10.31 -27.41
C PHE A 92 53.33 10.59 -27.81
N ASN A 93 53.13 11.57 -28.69
CA ASN A 93 51.84 11.89 -29.32
C ASN A 93 51.64 11.14 -30.66
N SER A 94 52.39 10.06 -30.86
CA SER A 94 52.42 9.22 -32.06
C SER A 94 52.78 7.80 -31.63
N THR A 95 52.36 6.80 -32.42
CA THR A 95 52.74 5.39 -32.20
C THR A 95 54.11 5.06 -32.78
N ASN A 96 54.70 5.92 -33.62
CA ASN A 96 56.05 5.74 -34.14
C ASN A 96 57.13 6.19 -33.15
N VAL A 97 57.30 5.41 -32.08
CA VAL A 97 58.27 5.67 -31.00
C VAL A 97 59.74 5.56 -31.43
N VAL A 98 60.01 5.10 -32.66
CA VAL A 98 61.38 4.92 -33.19
C VAL A 98 61.90 6.19 -33.85
N ASP A 99 61.06 6.81 -34.68
CA ASP A 99 61.45 8.00 -35.45
C ASP A 99 61.09 9.30 -34.75
N ASP A 100 60.03 9.29 -33.94
CA ASP A 100 59.51 10.49 -33.27
C ASP A 100 60.21 10.75 -31.94
N LYS A 101 60.28 12.03 -31.55
CA LYS A 101 60.83 12.45 -30.26
C LYS A 101 59.75 12.47 -29.18
N PRO A 102 60.07 12.14 -27.91
CA PRO A 102 59.10 12.20 -26.84
C PRO A 102 58.66 13.64 -26.56
N ILE A 103 57.35 13.82 -26.36
CA ILE A 103 56.75 15.12 -26.01
C ILE A 103 57.08 15.51 -24.57
N ILE A 104 57.18 14.52 -23.69
CA ILE A 104 57.61 14.69 -22.29
C ILE A 104 58.29 13.41 -21.81
N SER A 105 59.28 13.57 -20.95
CA SER A 105 60.09 12.49 -20.38
C SER A 105 60.35 12.73 -18.91
N LEU A 106 60.44 11.66 -18.13
CA LEU A 106 60.78 11.66 -16.71
C LEU A 106 61.95 10.70 -16.43
N PRO A 107 63.19 11.08 -16.80
CA PRO A 107 64.39 10.38 -16.34
C PRO A 107 64.59 10.61 -14.83
N GLY A 108 64.38 9.57 -14.02
CA GLY A 108 64.42 9.65 -12.57
C GLY A 108 63.37 10.61 -11.99
N SER A 109 63.80 11.78 -11.50
CA SER A 109 62.91 12.81 -10.91
C SER A 109 62.86 14.12 -11.71
N ARG A 110 63.55 14.19 -12.85
CA ARG A 110 63.63 15.40 -13.68
C ARG A 110 62.66 15.30 -14.85
N LYS A 111 61.87 16.34 -15.08
CA LYS A 111 60.97 16.47 -16.23
C LYS A 111 61.72 17.13 -17.39
N ASP A 112 61.58 16.57 -18.59
CA ASP A 112 62.18 17.09 -19.83
C ASP A 112 61.21 16.90 -21.02
N GLY A 113 61.46 17.59 -22.13
CA GLY A 113 60.66 17.49 -23.36
C GLY A 113 60.04 18.82 -23.81
N SER A 114 59.82 18.96 -25.11
CA SER A 114 59.26 20.19 -25.72
C SER A 114 57.87 20.51 -25.19
N GLY A 115 57.05 19.50 -24.94
CA GLY A 115 55.69 19.64 -24.39
C GLY A 115 55.67 20.15 -22.95
N TYR A 116 56.71 19.87 -22.16
CA TYR A 116 56.88 20.42 -20.82
C TYR A 116 57.30 21.89 -20.85
N LEU A 117 58.21 22.26 -21.76
CA LEU A 117 58.69 23.63 -21.93
C LEU A 117 57.57 24.57 -22.42
N THR A 118 56.69 24.09 -23.29
CA THR A 118 55.50 24.83 -23.76
C THR A 118 54.38 24.88 -22.72
N ARG A 119 54.50 24.14 -21.60
CA ARG A 119 53.47 23.96 -20.56
C ARG A 119 52.17 23.35 -21.07
N GLU A 120 52.21 22.65 -22.20
CA GLU A 120 51.07 21.93 -22.73
C GLU A 120 50.89 20.60 -21.99
N TYR A 121 52.00 19.92 -21.73
CA TYR A 121 52.06 18.62 -21.07
C TYR A 121 52.82 18.71 -19.74
N ASP A 122 52.42 17.89 -18.79
CA ASP A 122 53.17 17.62 -17.56
C ASP A 122 53.14 16.12 -17.25
N ILE A 123 54.02 15.64 -16.38
CA ILE A 123 54.09 14.22 -16.00
C ILE A 123 54.06 14.09 -14.48
N ARG A 124 53.21 13.20 -13.97
CA ARG A 124 53.09 12.89 -12.54
C ARG A 124 54.28 12.06 -12.09
N LYS A 125 54.50 12.02 -10.77
CA LYS A 125 55.54 11.18 -10.16
C LYS A 125 55.32 9.67 -10.39
N ASP A 126 54.08 9.28 -10.65
CA ASP A 126 53.70 7.91 -11.00
C ASP A 126 53.83 7.61 -12.51
N GLY A 127 54.38 8.55 -13.30
CA GLY A 127 54.56 8.41 -14.76
C GLY A 127 53.34 8.74 -15.61
N SER A 128 52.17 9.03 -15.01
CA SER A 128 50.96 9.41 -15.75
C SER A 128 51.09 10.78 -16.41
N LEU A 129 50.57 10.93 -17.63
CA LEU A 129 50.60 12.18 -18.39
C LEU A 129 49.49 13.14 -17.90
N ILE A 130 49.79 14.43 -17.85
CA ILE A 130 48.88 15.54 -17.61
C ILE A 130 48.86 16.40 -18.87
N ILE A 131 47.67 16.82 -19.28
CA ILE A 131 47.44 17.79 -20.35
C ILE A 131 46.78 19.00 -19.71
N HIS A 132 47.43 20.17 -19.74
CA HIS A 132 46.94 21.34 -19.00
C HIS A 132 45.66 21.94 -19.60
N ASN A 133 45.52 21.92 -20.92
CA ASN A 133 44.33 22.39 -21.61
C ASN A 133 43.98 21.43 -22.75
N VAL A 134 43.02 20.54 -22.50
CA VAL A 134 42.60 19.53 -23.47
C VAL A 134 41.87 20.19 -24.64
N THR A 135 42.32 19.91 -25.85
CA THR A 135 41.74 20.37 -27.12
C THR A 135 41.42 19.18 -28.03
N LEU A 136 40.68 19.39 -29.12
CA LEU A 136 40.40 18.32 -30.09
C LEU A 136 41.67 17.74 -30.76
N LEU A 137 42.79 18.46 -30.73
CA LEU A 137 44.07 17.96 -31.24
C LEU A 137 44.66 16.85 -30.35
N HIS A 138 44.19 16.74 -29.12
CA HIS A 138 44.61 15.70 -28.18
C HIS A 138 43.80 14.41 -28.32
N GLU A 139 42.83 14.34 -29.24
CA GLU A 139 42.06 13.14 -29.56
C GLU A 139 42.86 12.21 -30.49
N LEU A 140 43.89 11.56 -29.92
CA LEU A 140 44.83 10.69 -30.64
C LEU A 140 45.31 9.53 -29.77
N THR A 141 46.04 8.59 -30.37
CA THR A 141 46.70 7.50 -29.64
C THR A 141 48.08 7.95 -29.18
N PHE A 142 48.24 8.10 -27.87
CA PHE A 142 49.53 8.34 -27.26
C PHE A 142 50.27 7.03 -27.07
N ALA A 143 51.59 7.04 -27.19
CA ALA A 143 52.43 5.92 -26.79
C ALA A 143 53.24 6.31 -25.54
N VAL A 144 53.36 5.39 -24.59
CA VAL A 144 54.25 5.54 -23.45
C VAL A 144 55.29 4.44 -23.47
N VAL A 145 56.55 4.83 -23.38
CA VAL A 145 57.69 3.92 -23.29
C VAL A 145 58.26 4.00 -21.88
N VAL A 146 58.34 2.86 -21.21
CA VAL A 146 58.83 2.72 -19.83
C VAL A 146 60.07 1.85 -19.83
N LEU A 147 61.13 2.31 -19.16
CA LEU A 147 62.35 1.56 -18.89
C LEU A 147 62.29 0.98 -17.48
N THR A 148 62.36 -0.34 -17.34
CA THR A 148 62.25 -1.02 -16.03
C THR A 148 63.60 -1.59 -15.54
N PRO A 149 63.95 -1.41 -14.25
CA PRO A 149 65.10 -2.05 -13.61
C PRO A 149 64.85 -3.55 -13.35
N PRO A 150 65.89 -4.39 -13.25
CA PRO A 150 67.33 -4.07 -13.34
C PRO A 150 67.92 -4.12 -14.76
N ASP A 151 67.16 -4.60 -15.75
CA ASP A 151 67.67 -4.93 -17.10
C ASP A 151 67.34 -3.88 -18.18
N ASP A 152 66.81 -2.71 -17.78
CA ASP A 152 66.30 -1.65 -18.66
C ASP A 152 65.38 -2.19 -19.77
N THR A 153 64.48 -3.11 -19.40
CA THR A 153 63.52 -3.65 -20.36
C THR A 153 62.59 -2.54 -20.82
N VAL A 154 62.40 -2.47 -22.14
CA VAL A 154 61.58 -1.45 -22.81
C VAL A 154 60.16 -1.97 -22.93
N ILE A 155 59.22 -1.32 -22.25
CA ILE A 155 57.79 -1.59 -22.37
C ILE A 155 57.13 -0.42 -23.09
N ALA A 156 56.47 -0.67 -24.21
CA ALA A 156 55.69 0.32 -24.95
C ALA A 156 54.19 0.02 -24.80
N ILE A 157 53.40 1.01 -24.41
CA ILE A 157 51.94 0.90 -24.24
C ILE A 157 51.26 2.01 -25.04
N GLU A 158 50.27 1.65 -25.84
CA GLU A 158 49.42 2.59 -26.56
C GLU A 158 48.17 2.92 -25.76
N VAL A 159 47.82 4.20 -25.71
CA VAL A 159 46.66 4.73 -24.99
C VAL A 159 45.87 5.64 -25.91
N GLN A 160 44.67 5.21 -26.27
CA GLN A 160 43.76 6.04 -27.04
C GLN A 160 43.10 7.07 -26.13
N VAL A 161 43.23 8.35 -26.47
CA VAL A 161 42.56 9.45 -25.75
C VAL A 161 41.35 9.91 -26.56
N GLN A 162 40.20 9.97 -25.91
CA GLN A 162 38.97 10.51 -26.49
C GLN A 162 38.57 11.81 -25.78
N VAL A 163 38.42 12.88 -26.56
CA VAL A 163 38.04 14.19 -26.03
C VAL A 163 36.52 14.30 -25.96
N ILE A 164 36.00 14.55 -24.76
CA ILE A 164 34.58 14.59 -24.48
C ILE A 164 34.07 15.99 -24.13
N VAL A 165 32.82 16.24 -24.50
CA VAL A 165 32.02 17.39 -24.04
C VAL A 165 30.81 16.83 -23.33
N LYS A 166 30.65 17.17 -22.04
CA LYS A 166 29.52 16.69 -21.25
C LYS A 166 28.22 17.36 -21.68
N PRO A 167 27.10 16.61 -21.72
CA PRO A 167 25.79 17.20 -21.94
C PRO A 167 25.47 18.30 -20.92
N ALA A 168 24.79 19.36 -21.37
CA ALA A 168 24.33 20.44 -20.49
C ALA A 168 23.24 19.96 -19.51
N VAL A 169 22.41 19.01 -19.94
CA VAL A 169 21.38 18.35 -19.13
C VAL A 169 21.74 16.88 -19.01
N LEU A 170 21.80 16.36 -17.77
CA LEU A 170 22.29 15.01 -17.47
C LEU A 170 21.21 13.91 -17.60
N PHE A 171 20.20 14.12 -18.46
CA PHE A 171 19.12 13.20 -18.79
C PHE A 171 18.51 13.56 -20.16
N PRO A 172 17.89 12.60 -20.89
CA PRO A 172 17.29 12.85 -22.20
C PRO A 172 16.09 13.79 -22.12
N VAL A 173 15.94 14.73 -23.05
CA VAL A 173 14.88 15.75 -23.00
C VAL A 173 13.82 15.48 -24.06
N ILE A 174 12.56 15.46 -23.63
CA ILE A 174 11.38 15.34 -24.51
C ILE A 174 10.83 16.74 -24.77
N SER A 175 10.66 17.13 -26.03
CA SER A 175 10.36 18.53 -26.41
C SER A 175 9.00 19.07 -25.94
N THR A 176 8.05 18.18 -25.64
CA THR A 176 6.72 18.56 -25.12
C THR A 176 6.69 18.71 -23.60
N CYS A 177 7.72 18.21 -22.91
CA CYS A 177 7.88 18.42 -21.48
C CYS A 177 8.58 19.75 -21.21
N SER A 178 8.38 20.32 -20.01
CA SER A 178 9.21 21.43 -19.54
C SER A 178 10.68 20.98 -19.47
N ARG A 179 11.63 21.86 -19.79
CA ARG A 179 13.08 21.50 -19.81
C ARG A 179 13.64 21.03 -18.47
N GLU A 180 12.90 21.26 -17.39
CA GLU A 180 13.26 20.90 -16.01
C GLU A 180 12.57 19.61 -15.55
N GLU A 181 11.61 19.09 -16.33
CA GLU A 181 10.77 17.95 -15.97
C GLU A 181 11.18 16.70 -16.77
N ARG A 182 11.73 15.71 -16.06
CA ARG A 182 12.09 14.39 -16.63
C ARG A 182 10.86 13.56 -17.03
N ILE A 183 9.72 13.83 -16.40
CA ILE A 183 8.49 13.07 -16.52
C ILE A 183 7.37 14.08 -16.78
N CYS A 184 6.61 13.91 -17.85
CA CYS A 184 5.47 14.77 -18.14
C CYS A 184 4.27 14.01 -18.70
N PHE A 185 3.15 14.72 -18.84
CA PHE A 185 1.90 14.20 -19.37
C PHE A 185 1.39 15.08 -20.49
N ALA A 186 0.81 14.47 -21.52
CA ALA A 186 0.22 15.22 -22.61
C ALA A 186 -0.96 14.47 -23.25
N LYS A 187 -1.95 15.23 -23.72
CA LYS A 187 -3.11 14.66 -24.42
C LYS A 187 -2.84 14.59 -25.90
N LEU A 188 -3.05 13.42 -26.52
CA LEU A 188 -2.65 13.16 -27.90
C LEU A 188 -3.27 14.16 -28.90
N HIS A 189 -4.53 14.55 -28.69
CA HIS A 189 -5.25 15.52 -29.53
C HIS A 189 -4.69 16.95 -29.47
N LEU A 190 -3.83 17.27 -28.49
CA LEU A 190 -3.21 18.59 -28.32
C LEU A 190 -1.77 18.63 -28.85
N ILE A 191 -1.22 17.52 -29.32
CA ILE A 191 0.19 17.39 -29.71
C ILE A 191 0.28 17.06 -31.20
N ASN A 192 1.04 17.86 -31.95
CA ASN A 192 1.31 17.58 -33.36
C ASN A 192 2.48 16.59 -33.54
N SER A 193 3.58 16.82 -32.83
CA SER A 193 4.74 15.93 -32.78
C SER A 193 5.61 16.27 -31.57
N PHE A 194 6.46 15.34 -31.17
CA PHE A 194 7.47 15.58 -30.13
C PHE A 194 8.77 14.88 -30.48
N THR A 195 9.86 15.34 -29.89
CA THR A 195 11.20 14.79 -30.12
C THR A 195 11.82 14.37 -28.81
N CYS A 196 12.64 13.32 -28.83
CA CYS A 196 13.56 13.05 -27.73
C CYS A 196 15.02 13.26 -28.18
N THR A 197 15.77 14.01 -27.37
CA THR A 197 17.14 14.40 -27.70
C THR A 197 18.05 14.45 -26.47
N MET A 198 19.35 14.22 -26.71
CA MET A 198 20.44 14.53 -25.79
C MET A 198 21.33 15.60 -26.43
N GLY A 199 21.21 16.85 -25.96
CA GLY A 199 21.90 17.99 -26.54
C GLY A 199 23.30 18.25 -25.95
N ASN A 200 24.14 18.92 -26.74
CA ASN A 200 25.43 19.50 -26.32
C ASN A 200 26.46 18.50 -25.77
N SER A 201 26.57 17.31 -26.38
CA SER A 201 27.55 16.29 -25.98
C SER A 201 28.49 15.87 -27.11
N ARG A 202 29.71 15.45 -26.74
CA ARG A 202 30.69 14.82 -27.64
C ARG A 202 31.32 13.60 -26.94
N PRO A 203 31.28 12.38 -27.51
CA PRO A 203 30.63 12.04 -28.77
C PRO A 203 29.09 12.21 -28.70
N PRO A 204 28.40 12.24 -29.86
CA PRO A 204 26.96 12.28 -29.90
C PRO A 204 26.37 11.09 -29.12
N VAL A 205 25.34 11.34 -28.33
CA VAL A 205 24.66 10.30 -27.54
C VAL A 205 23.42 9.83 -28.30
N SER A 206 23.36 8.54 -28.57
CA SER A 206 22.19 7.90 -29.18
C SER A 206 21.08 7.75 -28.14
N VAL A 207 19.84 7.99 -28.57
CA VAL A 207 18.64 7.82 -27.75
C VAL A 207 17.65 6.95 -28.50
N THR A 208 16.85 6.17 -27.77
CA THR A 208 15.73 5.38 -28.29
C THR A 208 14.43 5.78 -27.62
N LEU A 209 13.34 5.70 -28.39
CA LEU A 209 11.99 5.82 -27.86
C LEU A 209 11.38 4.42 -27.81
N LYS A 210 10.97 4.03 -26.62
CA LYS A 210 10.36 2.74 -26.33
C LYS A 210 9.03 2.98 -25.66
N VAL A 211 8.22 1.94 -25.60
CA VAL A 211 7.04 1.98 -24.74
C VAL A 211 7.22 1.05 -23.57
N ARG A 212 6.88 1.56 -22.40
CA ARG A 212 6.84 0.77 -21.19
C ARG A 212 5.55 -0.01 -21.10
N THR A 213 5.68 -1.32 -21.01
CA THR A 213 4.61 -2.26 -20.67
C THR A 213 4.97 -2.98 -19.36
N LEU A 214 4.05 -3.74 -18.77
CA LEU A 214 4.36 -4.62 -17.64
C LEU A 214 5.42 -5.70 -17.95
N TYR A 215 5.64 -6.02 -19.22
CA TYR A 215 6.71 -6.93 -19.65
C TYR A 215 8.04 -6.22 -19.93
N GLY A 216 8.11 -4.91 -19.66
CA GLY A 216 9.28 -4.07 -19.88
C GLY A 216 9.16 -3.13 -21.09
N ASP A 217 10.30 -2.52 -21.44
CA ASP A 217 10.39 -1.51 -22.48
C ASP A 217 10.49 -2.17 -23.87
N GLN A 218 9.43 -2.06 -24.66
CA GLN A 218 9.33 -2.60 -26.01
C GLN A 218 9.64 -1.53 -27.07
N PRO A 219 10.28 -1.89 -28.19
CA PRO A 219 10.56 -0.96 -29.28
C PRO A 219 9.27 -0.52 -29.97
N ILE A 220 9.21 0.74 -30.40
CA ILE A 220 8.14 1.23 -31.27
C ILE A 220 8.54 0.91 -32.71
N THR A 221 7.72 0.14 -33.42
CA THR A 221 7.88 -0.07 -34.86
C THR A 221 7.55 1.22 -35.60
N GLY A 222 8.57 1.83 -36.20
CA GLY A 222 8.44 3.06 -37.00
C GLY A 222 9.66 3.30 -37.88
N PRO A 223 9.57 4.15 -38.91
CA PRO A 223 10.63 4.36 -39.90
C PRO A 223 11.74 5.28 -39.38
N TYR A 224 12.32 4.97 -38.23
CA TYR A 224 13.30 5.85 -37.58
C TYR A 224 14.72 5.26 -37.67
N GLU A 225 15.59 5.95 -38.40
CA GLU A 225 17.02 5.65 -38.49
C GLU A 225 17.75 5.97 -37.18
N ASN A 226 18.79 5.19 -36.87
CA ASN A 226 19.71 5.33 -35.72
C ASN A 226 20.38 6.72 -35.66
N LYS A 227 19.67 7.72 -35.13
CA LYS A 227 20.14 9.10 -34.98
C LYS A 227 19.97 9.56 -33.53
N THR A 228 20.80 10.52 -33.12
CA THR A 228 20.77 11.17 -31.79
C THR A 228 19.49 11.97 -31.49
N MET A 229 18.59 12.05 -32.47
CA MET A 229 17.28 12.68 -32.38
C MET A 229 16.26 11.70 -32.94
N ILE A 230 15.25 11.39 -32.13
CA ILE A 230 14.05 10.67 -32.58
C ILE A 230 12.89 11.65 -32.56
N ALA A 231 12.25 11.82 -33.72
CA ALA A 231 11.01 12.59 -33.86
C ALA A 231 9.83 11.63 -33.92
N PHE A 232 8.76 11.95 -33.20
CA PHE A 232 7.55 11.15 -33.10
C PHE A 232 6.34 11.99 -33.49
N SER A 233 5.53 11.47 -34.42
CA SER A 233 4.22 12.04 -34.81
C SER A 233 3.14 10.99 -34.54
N PRO A 234 1.98 11.35 -33.95
CA PRO A 234 0.86 10.44 -33.78
C PRO A 234 0.38 9.80 -35.09
N GLN A 235 0.56 10.50 -36.23
CA GLN A 235 0.13 10.03 -37.55
C GLN A 235 1.04 8.96 -38.16
N ASN A 236 2.25 8.73 -37.60
CA ASN A 236 3.25 7.80 -38.15
C ASN A 236 3.16 6.38 -37.55
N ILE A 237 2.12 6.09 -36.78
CA ILE A 237 1.92 4.78 -36.13
C ILE A 237 1.22 3.87 -37.13
N ASP A 238 1.97 3.01 -37.80
CA ASP A 238 1.39 1.99 -38.69
C ASP A 238 0.79 0.87 -37.81
N THR A 239 -0.51 0.69 -37.94
CA THR A 239 -1.32 -0.19 -37.09
C THR A 239 -1.16 -1.62 -37.53
N ASP A 240 -0.52 -2.45 -36.70
CA ASP A 240 -0.86 -3.88 -36.70
C ASP A 240 -0.54 -4.72 -35.44
N ASP A 241 -0.12 -4.20 -34.27
CA ASP A 241 0.03 -5.13 -33.12
C ASP A 241 -0.34 -4.67 -31.68
N ILE A 242 -0.01 -3.48 -31.14
CA ILE A 242 -0.26 -3.23 -29.69
C ILE A 242 -0.70 -1.77 -29.36
N TRP A 243 -0.68 -0.85 -30.33
CA TRP A 243 -0.57 0.59 -30.07
C TRP A 243 -1.87 1.42 -30.01
N MET A 244 -3.07 0.86 -30.20
CA MET A 244 -4.30 1.68 -30.31
C MET A 244 -5.52 1.19 -29.51
N SER A 245 -5.40 0.14 -28.70
CA SER A 245 -6.50 -0.31 -27.83
C SER A 245 -6.52 0.35 -26.45
N SER A 246 -5.43 1.00 -26.04
CA SER A 246 -5.32 1.64 -24.71
C SER A 246 -5.52 3.16 -24.78
N SER A 247 -6.26 3.71 -23.83
CA SER A 247 -6.46 5.15 -23.64
C SER A 247 -5.24 5.84 -22.98
N LEU A 248 -4.35 5.08 -22.33
CA LEU A 248 -3.10 5.58 -21.74
C LEU A 248 -1.89 4.82 -22.28
N VAL A 249 -0.85 5.56 -22.69
CA VAL A 249 0.39 5.00 -23.22
C VAL A 249 1.61 5.69 -22.60
N LEU A 250 2.50 4.93 -21.98
CA LEU A 250 3.71 5.46 -21.34
C LEU A 250 4.96 5.27 -22.21
N LEU A 251 5.48 6.35 -22.78
CA LEU A 251 6.69 6.30 -23.59
C LEU A 251 7.94 6.60 -22.75
N VAL A 252 9.00 5.86 -23.05
CA VAL A 252 10.31 5.97 -22.42
C VAL A 252 11.30 6.45 -23.47
N CYS A 253 11.85 7.63 -23.26
CA CYS A 253 13.06 8.00 -23.96
C CYS A 253 14.29 7.55 -23.16
N GLN A 254 15.09 6.68 -23.76
CA GLN A 254 16.23 6.04 -23.14
C GLN A 254 17.52 6.37 -23.88
N VAL A 255 18.59 6.65 -23.15
CA VAL A 255 19.95 6.75 -23.71
C VAL A 255 20.48 5.35 -24.02
N GLU A 256 20.92 5.13 -25.26
CA GLU A 256 21.67 3.92 -25.62
C GLU A 256 23.13 4.04 -25.15
N SER A 257 23.80 2.91 -24.93
CA SER A 257 25.15 2.81 -24.36
C SER A 257 26.05 4.01 -24.69
N SER A 258 26.41 4.79 -23.66
CA SER A 258 27.13 6.05 -23.80
C SER A 258 28.41 6.06 -22.95
N PRO A 259 29.51 6.72 -23.39
CA PRO A 259 30.67 6.96 -22.54
C PRO A 259 30.32 7.79 -21.29
N PHE A 260 29.17 8.45 -21.30
CA PHE A 260 28.62 9.21 -20.18
C PHE A 260 27.72 8.40 -19.25
N ASN A 261 27.52 7.09 -19.46
CA ASN A 261 26.57 6.30 -18.66
C ASN A 261 26.75 6.44 -17.14
N ASN A 262 28.00 6.56 -16.66
CA ASN A 262 28.34 6.74 -15.25
C ASN A 262 28.25 8.21 -14.77
N MET A 263 28.00 9.16 -15.68
CA MET A 263 27.96 10.60 -15.43
C MET A 263 26.56 11.19 -15.58
N LEU A 264 25.65 10.49 -16.25
CA LEU A 264 24.25 10.89 -16.35
C LEU A 264 23.57 10.73 -14.99
N LYS A 265 22.73 11.70 -14.64
CA LYS A 265 21.91 11.61 -13.43
C LYS A 265 20.78 10.61 -13.62
N HIS A 266 20.17 10.62 -14.80
CA HIS A 266 19.17 9.64 -15.22
C HIS A 266 19.42 9.26 -16.69
N GLN A 267 19.24 7.98 -17.00
CA GLN A 267 19.38 7.46 -18.37
C GLN A 267 18.05 7.49 -19.14
N THR A 268 16.95 7.84 -18.47
CA THR A 268 15.59 7.77 -19.02
C THR A 268 14.75 8.98 -18.66
N SER A 269 13.87 9.35 -19.58
CA SER A 269 12.80 10.34 -19.40
C SER A 269 11.49 9.76 -19.91
N LEU A 270 10.38 10.20 -19.33
CA LEU A 270 9.08 9.56 -19.47
C LEU A 270 8.03 10.56 -19.96
N ILE A 271 7.16 10.13 -20.87
CA ILE A 271 5.96 10.90 -21.25
C ILE A 271 4.75 9.98 -21.25
N LEU A 272 3.74 10.33 -20.46
CA LEU A 272 2.45 9.65 -20.46
C LEU A 272 1.51 10.35 -21.44
N LEU A 273 1.05 9.61 -22.44
CA LEU A 273 0.12 10.08 -23.46
C LEU A 273 -1.28 9.56 -23.19
N GLN A 274 -2.27 10.45 -23.20
CA GLN A 274 -3.69 10.09 -23.14
C GLN A 274 -4.33 10.17 -24.53
N ASN A 275 -4.90 9.05 -24.99
CA ASN A 275 -5.63 8.92 -26.23
C ASN A 275 -7.15 8.97 -25.97
N ASN A 276 -7.78 10.10 -26.30
CA ASN A 276 -9.22 10.29 -26.13
C ASN A 276 -10.07 9.59 -27.21
N ALA A 277 -9.46 8.99 -28.24
CA ALA A 277 -10.21 8.29 -29.30
C ALA A 277 -10.73 6.91 -28.88
N VAL A 278 -10.26 6.38 -27.74
CA VAL A 278 -10.67 5.10 -27.18
C VAL A 278 -11.81 5.34 -26.19
N TYR A 279 -13.03 4.93 -26.56
CA TYR A 279 -14.17 4.96 -25.65
C TYR A 279 -14.03 3.83 -24.63
N LEU A 280 -13.68 4.18 -23.39
CA LEU A 280 -13.81 3.25 -22.26
C LEU A 280 -15.30 3.07 -21.95
N LYS A 281 -15.73 1.83 -21.72
CA LYS A 281 -17.04 1.59 -21.13
C LYS A 281 -16.99 2.09 -19.69
N ASP A 282 -17.49 3.29 -19.48
CA ASP A 282 -17.50 3.89 -18.15
C ASP A 282 -18.34 3.02 -17.18
N SER A 283 -17.78 2.79 -16.00
CA SER A 283 -18.50 2.18 -14.88
C SER A 283 -19.69 3.05 -14.48
N PRO A 284 -20.75 2.50 -13.87
CA PRO A 284 -21.80 3.32 -13.29
C PRO A 284 -21.19 4.32 -12.29
N ILE A 285 -21.73 5.54 -12.28
CA ILE A 285 -21.25 6.61 -11.40
C ILE A 285 -21.47 6.17 -9.95
N VAL A 286 -20.41 6.19 -9.14
CA VAL A 286 -20.45 5.89 -7.72
C VAL A 286 -20.53 7.20 -6.94
N THR A 287 -21.65 7.43 -6.26
CA THR A 287 -21.80 8.59 -5.38
C THR A 287 -21.10 8.35 -4.05
N VAL A 288 -20.18 9.24 -3.67
CA VAL A 288 -19.42 9.19 -2.43
C VAL A 288 -19.76 10.43 -1.59
N VAL A 289 -20.20 10.18 -0.36
CA VAL A 289 -20.65 11.22 0.55
C VAL A 289 -19.57 11.44 1.61
N PHE A 290 -19.18 12.69 1.84
CA PHE A 290 -18.17 13.04 2.83
C PHE A 290 -18.61 14.22 3.70
N ASN A 291 -18.23 14.21 4.98
CA ASN A 291 -18.53 15.34 5.87
C ASN A 291 -17.58 16.52 5.60
N LYS A 292 -18.07 17.76 5.73
CA LYS A 292 -17.22 18.96 5.77
C LYS A 292 -16.13 18.77 6.85
N ASP A 293 -14.89 19.11 6.48
CA ASP A 293 -13.66 18.92 7.27
C ASP A 293 -13.28 17.45 7.56
N GLY A 294 -14.01 16.50 6.98
CA GLY A 294 -13.74 15.06 7.05
C GLY A 294 -12.80 14.57 5.96
N GLN A 295 -12.67 13.24 5.85
CA GLN A 295 -11.86 12.60 4.83
C GLN A 295 -12.70 12.23 3.59
N LEU A 296 -12.22 12.59 2.40
CA LEU A 296 -12.72 12.07 1.13
C LEU A 296 -11.75 11.01 0.60
N LEU A 297 -12.24 9.78 0.42
CA LEU A 297 -11.49 8.65 -0.13
C LEU A 297 -12.17 8.19 -1.42
N LEU A 298 -11.45 8.26 -2.54
CA LEU A 298 -11.89 7.74 -3.83
C LEU A 298 -10.91 6.65 -4.26
N GLU A 299 -11.40 5.42 -4.34
CA GLU A 299 -10.58 4.27 -4.73
C GLU A 299 -10.40 4.21 -6.26
N CYS A 300 -9.28 3.67 -6.73
CA CYS A 300 -9.13 3.33 -8.14
C CYS A 300 -8.64 1.89 -8.26
N ASP A 301 -9.06 1.21 -9.32
CA ASP A 301 -8.50 -0.10 -9.65
C ASP A 301 -7.03 0.08 -10.02
N TYR A 302 -6.12 -0.44 -9.20
CA TYR A 302 -4.70 -0.38 -9.50
C TYR A 302 -4.18 -1.75 -9.94
N TYR A 303 -3.57 -1.77 -11.11
CA TYR A 303 -2.83 -2.92 -11.64
C TYR A 303 -1.35 -2.71 -11.39
N GLU A 304 -0.67 -3.76 -10.93
CA GLU A 304 0.79 -3.73 -10.74
C GLU A 304 1.50 -3.40 -12.06
N GLY A 305 2.45 -2.46 -12.03
CA GLY A 305 3.17 -1.99 -13.22
C GLY A 305 2.36 -1.07 -14.14
N GLY A 306 1.18 -0.60 -13.70
CA GLY A 306 0.29 0.29 -14.45
C GLY A 306 0.44 1.78 -14.11
N VAL A 307 -0.27 2.60 -14.86
CA VAL A 307 -0.37 4.05 -14.67
C VAL A 307 -1.81 4.42 -14.33
N ILE A 308 -1.99 5.37 -13.42
CA ILE A 308 -3.29 5.94 -13.05
C ILE A 308 -3.34 7.42 -13.39
N VAL A 309 -4.43 7.84 -13.99
CA VAL A 309 -4.75 9.25 -14.22
C VAL A 309 -6.02 9.59 -13.49
N TRP A 310 -5.93 10.56 -12.56
CA TRP A 310 -7.08 11.16 -11.94
C TRP A 310 -7.44 12.45 -12.66
N GLU A 311 -8.70 12.56 -13.03
CA GLU A 311 -9.27 13.76 -13.63
C GLU A 311 -10.41 14.25 -12.76
N ARG A 312 -10.48 15.56 -12.55
CA ARG A 312 -11.49 16.19 -11.73
C ARG A 312 -12.22 17.25 -12.53
N SER A 313 -13.54 17.25 -12.50
CA SER A 313 -14.37 18.26 -13.14
C SER A 313 -15.48 18.74 -12.21
N SER A 314 -15.87 20.01 -12.34
CA SER A 314 -17.02 20.59 -11.65
C SER A 314 -18.36 20.21 -12.30
N SER A 315 -18.34 19.66 -13.52
CA SER A 315 -19.52 19.14 -14.22
C SER A 315 -19.17 17.91 -15.04
N ALA A 316 -20.15 17.05 -15.35
CA ALA A 316 -19.93 15.84 -16.15
C ALA A 316 -19.34 16.13 -17.55
N GLU A 317 -19.52 17.35 -18.07
CA GLU A 317 -19.03 17.81 -19.38
C GLU A 317 -17.92 18.89 -19.28
N GLY A 318 -17.43 19.18 -18.08
CA GLY A 318 -16.53 20.31 -17.79
C GLY A 318 -15.03 20.05 -17.99
N SER A 319 -14.23 21.12 -17.99
CA SER A 319 -12.78 21.08 -18.15
C SER A 319 -12.10 20.40 -16.96
N TYR A 320 -11.41 19.28 -17.21
CA TYR A 320 -10.76 18.48 -16.18
C TYR A 320 -9.49 19.15 -15.64
N LYS A 321 -9.41 19.38 -14.31
CA LYS A 321 -8.15 19.53 -13.58
C LYS A 321 -7.56 18.14 -13.35
N ILE A 322 -6.32 17.92 -13.74
CA ILE A 322 -5.72 16.58 -13.83
C ILE A 322 -4.71 16.40 -12.69
N SER A 323 -4.75 15.27 -11.99
CA SER A 323 -3.70 14.82 -11.08
C SER A 323 -3.19 13.45 -11.57
N LEU A 324 -1.89 13.30 -11.78
CA LEU A 324 -1.32 12.11 -12.44
C LEU A 324 -0.47 11.30 -11.47
N TYR A 325 -0.68 9.98 -11.47
CA TYR A 325 0.04 9.07 -10.60
C TYR A 325 0.43 7.80 -11.35
N GLY A 326 1.73 7.52 -11.52
CA GLY A 326 2.19 6.35 -12.24
C GLY A 326 3.19 5.54 -11.43
N SER A 327 2.91 4.26 -11.17
CA SER A 327 3.87 3.35 -10.54
C SER A 327 4.18 2.22 -11.51
N THR A 328 5.35 2.30 -12.14
CA THR A 328 5.69 1.39 -13.25
C THR A 328 6.43 0.13 -12.81
N GLY A 329 6.39 -0.21 -11.52
CA GLY A 329 7.13 -1.36 -10.95
C GLY A 329 8.66 -1.23 -10.96
N VAL A 330 9.23 -0.42 -11.85
CA VAL A 330 10.69 -0.16 -11.98
C VAL A 330 11.08 1.18 -11.35
N GLU A 331 10.22 2.19 -11.48
CA GLU A 331 10.29 3.46 -10.76
C GLU A 331 8.86 3.90 -10.41
N GLU A 332 8.65 4.31 -9.16
CA GLU A 332 7.47 5.07 -8.76
C GLU A 332 7.66 6.52 -9.16
N PHE A 333 6.71 7.08 -9.93
CA PHE A 333 6.71 8.49 -10.24
C PHE A 333 5.35 9.14 -10.00
N ARG A 334 5.39 10.30 -9.35
CA ARG A 334 4.20 11.08 -9.05
C ARG A 334 4.32 12.43 -9.74
N ILE A 335 3.32 12.78 -10.55
CA ILE A 335 3.22 14.09 -11.21
C ILE A 335 1.95 14.77 -10.70
N VAL A 336 2.09 15.57 -9.65
CA VAL A 336 0.97 16.36 -9.13
C VAL A 336 0.91 17.66 -9.92
N LEU A 337 -0.05 17.78 -10.85
CA LEU A 337 -0.25 19.02 -11.63
C LEU A 337 -1.15 20.05 -10.91
N ALA A 338 -1.83 19.67 -9.82
CA ALA A 338 -2.64 20.58 -9.01
C ALA A 338 -2.48 20.27 -7.51
N ASN A 339 -2.01 21.26 -6.75
CA ASN A 339 -1.68 21.12 -5.33
C ASN A 339 -2.89 21.52 -4.46
N ASP A 340 -3.99 20.78 -4.57
CA ASP A 340 -5.26 21.07 -3.88
C ASP A 340 -5.37 20.33 -2.53
N GLY A 341 -4.25 20.04 -1.84
CA GLY A 341 -4.26 19.25 -0.59
C GLY A 341 -4.60 17.76 -0.78
N ILE A 342 -4.61 17.30 -2.02
CA ILE A 342 -4.92 15.93 -2.41
C ILE A 342 -3.68 15.05 -2.19
N SER A 343 -3.82 14.09 -1.28
CA SER A 343 -2.86 13.01 -1.07
C SER A 343 -3.28 11.77 -1.87
N GLU A 344 -2.31 10.93 -2.15
CA GLU A 344 -2.52 9.69 -2.90
C GLU A 344 -1.92 8.57 -2.03
N SER A 345 -2.63 7.44 -1.94
CA SER A 345 -2.22 6.25 -1.22
C SER A 345 -2.65 4.99 -1.98
N ASN A 346 -1.71 4.30 -2.61
CA ASN A 346 -1.89 3.02 -3.33
C ASN A 346 -2.88 3.07 -4.52
N GLY A 347 -2.75 4.06 -5.40
CA GLY A 347 -3.64 4.37 -6.52
C GLY A 347 -4.89 5.18 -6.16
N SER A 348 -5.21 5.33 -4.88
CA SER A 348 -6.45 5.98 -4.41
C SER A 348 -6.24 7.45 -4.08
N LEU A 349 -7.24 8.27 -4.40
CA LEU A 349 -7.25 9.70 -4.12
C LEU A 349 -7.79 9.95 -2.72
N VAL A 350 -7.01 10.63 -1.87
CA VAL A 350 -7.33 10.88 -0.47
C VAL A 350 -7.20 12.38 -0.16
N VAL A 351 -8.30 12.98 0.30
CA VAL A 351 -8.29 14.35 0.84
C VAL A 351 -8.57 14.26 2.34
N SER A 352 -7.59 14.63 3.18
CA SER A 352 -7.70 14.47 4.63
C SER A 352 -8.62 15.49 5.31
N SER A 353 -8.76 16.68 4.73
CA SER A 353 -9.63 17.77 5.19
C SER A 353 -10.41 18.30 4.01
N ALA A 354 -11.44 17.55 3.62
CA ALA A 354 -12.28 17.84 2.48
C ALA A 354 -13.30 18.94 2.82
N ASN A 355 -13.60 19.79 1.86
CA ASN A 355 -14.53 20.92 1.98
C ASN A 355 -15.38 21.02 0.71
N PHE A 356 -16.27 22.01 0.62
CA PHE A 356 -17.15 22.19 -0.56
C PHE A 356 -16.39 22.35 -1.88
N GLN A 357 -15.15 22.87 -1.85
CA GLN A 357 -14.31 22.95 -3.04
C GLN A 357 -13.79 21.60 -3.50
N HIS A 358 -14.12 20.49 -2.85
CA HIS A 358 -13.81 19.13 -3.26
C HIS A 358 -15.04 18.39 -3.82
N GLU A 359 -16.21 19.04 -3.88
CA GLU A 359 -17.37 18.50 -4.58
C GLU A 359 -17.13 18.43 -6.10
N GLY A 360 -17.83 17.50 -6.75
CA GLY A 360 -17.85 17.35 -8.20
C GLY A 360 -17.56 15.93 -8.68
N PHE A 361 -17.24 15.83 -9.96
CA PHE A 361 -17.02 14.56 -10.63
C PHE A 361 -15.53 14.24 -10.69
N TYR A 362 -15.20 12.99 -10.36
CA TYR A 362 -13.86 12.46 -10.45
C TYR A 362 -13.84 11.25 -11.36
N ARG A 363 -12.85 11.18 -12.24
CA ARG A 363 -12.60 10.04 -13.10
C ARG A 363 -11.22 9.49 -12.78
N CYS A 364 -11.15 8.19 -12.53
CA CYS A 364 -9.90 7.47 -12.45
C CYS A 364 -9.77 6.58 -13.68
N ILE A 365 -8.67 6.72 -14.42
CA ILE A 365 -8.32 5.84 -15.52
C ILE A 365 -7.07 5.08 -15.10
N SER A 366 -7.15 3.76 -15.08
CA SER A 366 -6.03 2.89 -14.76
C SER A 366 -5.73 2.03 -15.96
N SER A 367 -4.45 1.98 -16.37
CA SER A 367 -4.03 1.18 -17.50
C SER A 367 -2.66 0.58 -17.27
N ASN A 368 -2.50 -0.68 -17.63
CA ASN A 368 -1.18 -1.31 -17.76
C ASN A 368 -0.92 -1.75 -19.21
N VAL A 369 -1.54 -1.10 -20.20
CA VAL A 369 -1.47 -1.45 -21.65
C VAL A 369 -2.27 -2.70 -22.03
N ILE A 370 -2.50 -3.65 -21.12
CA ILE A 370 -3.28 -4.87 -21.38
C ILE A 370 -4.69 -4.74 -20.83
N PHE A 371 -4.80 -4.29 -19.59
CA PHE A 371 -6.05 -4.05 -18.89
C PHE A 371 -6.20 -2.56 -18.68
N GLU A 372 -7.42 -2.09 -18.93
CA GLU A 372 -7.77 -0.70 -18.76
C GLU A 372 -9.14 -0.59 -18.12
N THR A 373 -9.23 0.24 -17.09
CA THR A 373 -10.47 0.51 -16.36
C THR A 373 -10.67 1.99 -16.19
N SER A 374 -11.95 2.38 -16.22
CA SER A 374 -12.43 3.72 -15.91
C SER A 374 -13.43 3.62 -14.77
N ARG A 375 -13.22 4.40 -13.71
CA ARG A 375 -14.21 4.61 -12.64
C ARG A 375 -14.61 6.06 -12.57
N LEU A 376 -15.91 6.28 -12.42
CA LEU A 376 -16.52 7.59 -12.25
C LEU A 376 -17.09 7.71 -10.84
N TYR A 377 -16.78 8.83 -10.19
CA TYR A 377 -17.24 9.18 -8.87
C TYR A 377 -17.96 10.52 -8.89
N GLU A 378 -19.03 10.62 -8.11
CA GLU A 378 -19.69 11.88 -7.76
C GLU A 378 -19.46 12.13 -6.27
N ALA A 379 -18.62 13.11 -5.92
CA ALA A 379 -18.33 13.43 -4.54
C ALA A 379 -19.26 14.54 -4.04
N ILE A 380 -20.03 14.25 -2.99
CA ILE A 380 -21.01 15.16 -2.38
C ILE A 380 -20.59 15.45 -0.94
N CYS A 381 -20.44 16.74 -0.61
CA CYS A 381 -20.17 17.20 0.75
C CYS A 381 -21.48 17.25 1.53
N ILE A 382 -21.46 16.78 2.77
CA ILE A 382 -22.58 16.90 3.69
C ILE A 382 -22.21 17.63 4.97
N VAL A 383 -23.18 18.35 5.51
CA VAL A 383 -23.17 18.87 6.88
C VAL A 383 -24.36 18.26 7.60
N LEU A 384 -24.07 17.53 8.68
CA LEU A 384 -25.11 16.92 9.52
C LEU A 384 -25.86 18.01 10.29
N PRO A 385 -27.19 17.88 10.43
CA PRO A 385 -28.02 18.87 11.11
C PRO A 385 -27.66 18.98 12.60
N SER A 386 -27.90 20.16 13.16
CA SER A 386 -27.72 20.43 14.60
C SER A 386 -28.95 21.14 15.15
N PRO A 387 -29.78 20.49 15.98
CA PRO A 387 -29.63 19.13 16.52
C PRO A 387 -29.74 18.01 15.45
N PRO A 388 -29.26 16.77 15.71
CA PRO A 388 -29.19 15.69 14.72
C PRO A 388 -30.54 15.04 14.40
N TYR A 389 -31.63 15.79 14.47
CA TYR A 389 -32.99 15.36 14.21
C TYR A 389 -33.87 16.58 13.88
N PRO A 390 -34.96 16.39 13.10
CA PRO A 390 -35.94 17.45 12.89
C PRO A 390 -36.59 17.93 14.21
N VAL A 391 -36.72 19.23 14.39
CA VAL A 391 -37.31 19.86 15.58
C VAL A 391 -38.77 20.18 15.31
N ILE A 392 -39.65 19.69 16.18
CA ILE A 392 -41.09 19.97 16.14
C ILE A 392 -41.40 21.16 17.06
N GLU A 393 -42.03 22.19 16.53
CA GLU A 393 -42.44 23.36 17.30
C GLU A 393 -43.52 22.99 18.34
N GLY A 394 -43.42 23.52 19.55
CA GLY A 394 -44.29 23.16 20.68
C GLY A 394 -43.72 22.05 21.58
N CYS A 395 -42.67 21.36 21.15
CA CYS A 395 -41.92 20.42 21.97
C CYS A 395 -40.58 21.05 22.40
N ASN A 396 -40.29 21.07 23.70
CA ASN A 396 -39.10 21.69 24.31
C ASN A 396 -37.77 20.93 24.02
N GLY A 397 -37.55 20.51 22.77
CA GLY A 397 -36.31 19.88 22.31
C GLY A 397 -36.09 18.44 22.76
N THR A 398 -37.10 17.75 23.30
CA THR A 398 -37.02 16.33 23.65
C THR A 398 -37.42 15.48 22.45
N HIS A 399 -36.46 14.72 21.90
CA HIS A 399 -36.64 13.79 20.76
C HIS A 399 -37.47 12.53 21.09
N THR A 400 -37.83 12.33 22.36
CA THR A 400 -38.70 11.25 22.83
C THR A 400 -39.86 11.82 23.66
N GLY A 401 -41.07 11.36 23.37
CA GLY A 401 -42.28 11.73 24.13
C GLY A 401 -42.85 13.12 23.81
N CYS A 402 -42.70 13.60 22.58
CA CYS A 402 -43.33 14.85 22.13
C CYS A 402 -44.85 14.65 21.96
N VAL A 403 -45.66 15.42 22.69
CA VAL A 403 -47.12 15.39 22.63
C VAL A 403 -47.65 16.79 22.34
N LEU A 404 -48.40 16.92 21.25
CA LEU A 404 -49.12 18.13 20.87
C LEU A 404 -50.62 17.97 21.18
N TYR A 405 -51.25 19.04 21.66
CA TYR A 405 -52.69 19.05 21.96
C TYR A 405 -53.44 19.86 20.93
N PHE A 406 -54.46 19.24 20.32
CA PHE A 406 -55.32 19.90 19.34
C PHE A 406 -56.67 20.23 19.97
N ASP A 407 -57.07 21.49 19.83
CA ASP A 407 -58.37 21.97 20.26
C ASP A 407 -59.35 21.86 19.08
N ASP A 408 -60.56 21.36 19.36
CA ASP A 408 -61.64 21.21 18.35
C ASP A 408 -61.23 20.41 17.10
N ASN A 409 -60.36 19.41 17.24
CA ASN A 409 -59.85 18.54 16.18
C ASN A 409 -59.02 19.25 15.09
N HIS A 410 -58.53 20.47 15.35
CA HIS A 410 -57.68 21.21 14.44
C HIS A 410 -56.39 21.63 15.15
N GLY A 411 -55.28 21.65 14.42
CA GLY A 411 -54.00 22.08 14.96
C GLY A 411 -52.99 22.41 13.88
N ILE A 412 -51.88 23.03 14.30
CA ILE A 412 -50.77 23.39 13.43
C ILE A 412 -49.58 22.53 13.81
N VAL A 413 -48.94 21.93 12.81
CA VAL A 413 -47.72 21.16 12.98
C VAL A 413 -46.62 21.86 12.18
N GLU A 414 -45.55 22.23 12.87
CA GLU A 414 -44.36 22.84 12.27
C GLU A 414 -43.14 21.97 12.58
N CYS A 415 -42.47 21.51 11.52
CA CYS A 415 -41.24 20.73 11.58
C CYS A 415 -40.10 21.51 10.94
N SER A 416 -38.95 21.58 11.61
CA SER A 416 -37.80 22.36 11.16
C SER A 416 -36.50 21.59 11.30
N ILE A 417 -35.64 21.67 10.31
CA ILE A 417 -34.29 21.11 10.38
C ILE A 417 -33.26 22.21 10.17
N HIS A 418 -32.24 22.22 11.02
CA HIS A 418 -31.29 23.33 11.13
C HIS A 418 -29.88 22.89 10.76
N ARG A 419 -29.14 23.78 10.08
CA ARG A 419 -27.72 23.62 9.71
C ARG A 419 -27.44 22.37 8.86
N ILE A 420 -28.24 22.14 7.82
CA ILE A 420 -28.08 21.00 6.90
C ILE A 420 -27.54 21.44 5.53
N TYR A 421 -26.71 20.63 4.89
CA TYR A 421 -26.25 20.82 3.51
C TYR A 421 -25.93 19.45 2.88
N PRO A 422 -26.40 19.11 1.66
CA PRO A 422 -27.12 19.97 0.72
C PRO A 422 -28.55 20.26 1.16
N LYS A 423 -29.25 21.13 0.42
CA LYS A 423 -30.65 21.46 0.69
C LYS A 423 -31.53 20.20 0.57
N VAL A 424 -32.48 20.06 1.51
CA VAL A 424 -33.44 18.95 1.56
C VAL A 424 -34.89 19.45 1.64
N ASP A 425 -35.82 18.56 1.34
CA ASP A 425 -37.25 18.67 1.52
C ASP A 425 -37.69 17.79 2.70
N LEU A 426 -38.53 18.37 3.56
CA LEU A 426 -39.15 17.66 4.68
C LEU A 426 -40.48 17.05 4.24
N ALA A 427 -40.83 15.93 4.86
CA ALA A 427 -42.15 15.30 4.74
C ALA A 427 -42.71 15.00 6.13
N ILE A 428 -44.03 15.08 6.27
CA ILE A 428 -44.74 14.64 7.47
C ILE A 428 -45.70 13.53 7.06
N SER A 429 -45.63 12.39 7.75
CA SER A 429 -46.41 11.20 7.45
C SER A 429 -46.92 10.51 8.71
N LEU A 430 -47.96 9.67 8.55
CA LEU A 430 -48.48 8.82 9.62
C LEU A 430 -47.61 7.57 9.78
N THR A 431 -47.43 7.13 11.02
CA THR A 431 -46.70 5.89 11.32
C THR A 431 -47.50 4.63 10.94
N SER A 432 -48.83 4.72 10.89
CA SER A 432 -49.74 3.59 10.64
C SER A 432 -50.61 3.87 9.42
N GLU A 433 -50.49 3.04 8.37
CA GLU A 433 -51.27 3.17 7.13
C GLU A 433 -52.79 3.02 7.37
N ASP A 434 -53.19 2.24 8.39
CA ASP A 434 -54.59 1.99 8.76
C ASP A 434 -55.37 3.25 9.18
N ASN A 435 -54.68 4.37 9.47
CA ASN A 435 -55.27 5.62 9.95
C ASN A 435 -55.16 6.77 8.94
N SER A 436 -54.77 6.50 7.69
CA SER A 436 -54.56 7.53 6.66
C SER A 436 -55.81 8.32 6.29
N ASP A 437 -56.99 7.70 6.38
CA ASP A 437 -58.28 8.34 6.10
C ASP A 437 -58.77 9.27 7.23
N LEU A 438 -58.13 9.24 8.42
CA LEU A 438 -58.60 9.92 9.63
C LEU A 438 -58.02 11.33 9.82
N ILE A 439 -57.06 11.73 8.99
CA ILE A 439 -56.31 12.99 9.13
C ILE A 439 -56.11 13.64 7.77
N THR A 440 -56.33 14.95 7.70
CA THR A 440 -56.09 15.70 6.46
C THR A 440 -55.08 16.81 6.71
N PHE A 441 -54.09 16.89 5.82
CA PHE A 441 -53.07 17.92 5.79
C PHE A 441 -53.44 18.95 4.72
N TYR A 442 -53.57 20.21 5.11
CA TYR A 442 -53.83 21.33 4.20
C TYR A 442 -53.02 22.57 4.62
N ASP A 443 -53.06 23.62 3.80
CA ASP A 443 -52.26 24.85 3.99
C ASP A 443 -50.75 24.57 4.19
N LYS A 444 -50.15 23.85 3.24
CA LYS A 444 -48.69 23.59 3.23
C LYS A 444 -47.92 24.91 3.08
N GLU A 445 -47.15 25.27 4.10
CA GLU A 445 -46.20 26.38 4.07
C GLU A 445 -44.77 25.85 4.24
N GLY A 446 -43.92 26.11 3.25
CA GLY A 446 -42.49 25.77 3.30
C GLY A 446 -41.65 27.03 3.37
N LYS A 447 -40.70 27.08 4.30
CA LYS A 447 -39.73 28.18 4.42
C LYS A 447 -38.31 27.63 4.40
N ILE A 448 -37.47 28.21 3.57
CA ILE A 448 -36.05 27.87 3.52
C ILE A 448 -35.27 29.15 3.84
N THR A 449 -34.35 29.03 4.78
CA THR A 449 -33.46 30.10 5.21
C THR A 449 -32.01 29.65 5.03
N GLU A 450 -31.24 30.45 4.31
CA GLU A 450 -29.82 30.20 4.04
C GLU A 450 -28.97 30.85 5.13
N HIS A 451 -28.03 30.09 5.66
CA HIS A 451 -27.09 30.49 6.70
C HIS A 451 -25.67 30.15 6.27
N GLU A 452 -24.98 31.14 5.69
CA GLU A 452 -23.63 31.01 5.12
C GLU A 452 -23.57 29.95 4.01
N GLU A 453 -23.31 28.69 4.39
CA GLU A 453 -23.17 27.52 3.51
C GLU A 453 -24.16 26.40 3.88
N THR A 454 -25.04 26.62 4.86
CA THR A 454 -26.03 25.64 5.33
C THR A 454 -27.45 26.16 5.23
N PHE A 455 -28.42 25.27 5.22
CA PHE A 455 -29.83 25.58 5.13
C PHE A 455 -30.55 25.27 6.44
N THR A 456 -31.56 26.06 6.73
CA THR A 456 -32.62 25.71 7.67
C THR A 456 -33.91 25.59 6.87
N VAL A 457 -34.51 24.41 6.90
CA VAL A 457 -35.73 24.07 6.16
C VAL A 457 -36.84 23.87 7.17
N THR A 458 -37.95 24.56 6.96
CA THR A 458 -39.11 24.53 7.84
C THR A 458 -40.34 24.20 7.01
N LEU A 459 -41.12 23.25 7.50
CA LEU A 459 -42.34 22.76 6.89
C LEU A 459 -43.47 22.85 7.90
N LYS A 460 -44.51 23.56 7.52
CA LYS A 460 -45.69 23.81 8.33
C LYS A 460 -46.94 23.33 7.62
N TYR A 461 -47.80 22.64 8.36
CA TYR A 461 -49.10 22.17 7.91
C TYR A 461 -50.17 22.52 8.92
N THR A 462 -51.37 22.82 8.42
CA THR A 462 -52.58 22.75 9.22
C THR A 462 -53.17 21.35 9.10
N VAL A 463 -53.56 20.79 10.23
CA VAL A 463 -54.01 19.41 10.35
C VAL A 463 -55.42 19.40 10.93
N SER A 464 -56.34 18.68 10.28
CA SER A 464 -57.64 18.36 10.84
C SER A 464 -57.82 16.85 11.00
N VAL A 465 -58.49 16.46 12.07
CA VAL A 465 -58.69 15.05 12.45
C VAL A 465 -60.18 14.70 12.49
N GLU A 466 -60.58 13.63 11.83
CA GLU A 466 -61.98 13.19 11.85
C GLU A 466 -62.41 12.73 13.25
N THR A 467 -63.63 13.08 13.64
CA THR A 467 -64.18 12.91 15.01
C THR A 467 -64.33 11.46 15.47
N THR A 468 -64.16 10.48 14.59
CA THR A 468 -64.31 9.04 14.82
C THR A 468 -62.99 8.31 15.17
N SER A 469 -61.88 9.05 15.26
CA SER A 469 -60.51 8.54 15.46
C SER A 469 -60.18 8.17 16.93
N PRO A 470 -59.12 7.37 17.17
CA PRO A 470 -58.59 7.14 18.52
C PRO A 470 -58.14 8.46 19.18
N ASP A 471 -58.17 8.51 20.52
CA ASP A 471 -57.81 9.72 21.31
C ASP A 471 -56.34 10.18 21.12
N GLN A 472 -55.52 9.40 20.39
CA GLN A 472 -54.09 9.61 20.16
C GLN A 472 -53.67 9.16 18.73
N LEU A 473 -52.90 9.99 18.04
CA LEU A 473 -52.32 9.72 16.70
C LEU A 473 -50.81 9.97 16.71
N THR A 474 -50.03 9.12 16.02
CA THR A 474 -48.56 9.25 15.95
C THR A 474 -48.10 9.63 14.54
N LEU A 475 -47.47 10.80 14.42
CA LEU A 475 -46.90 11.35 13.20
C LEU A 475 -45.37 11.30 13.23
N GLN A 476 -44.76 11.36 12.04
CA GLN A 476 -43.33 11.42 11.86
C GLN A 476 -42.96 12.52 10.88
N CYS A 477 -41.93 13.30 11.22
CA CYS A 477 -41.27 14.18 10.28
C CYS A 477 -39.98 13.53 9.78
N THR A 478 -39.85 13.37 8.47
CA THR A 478 -38.78 12.61 7.79
C THR A 478 -38.12 13.44 6.69
N ILE A 479 -36.87 13.08 6.38
CA ILE A 479 -36.13 13.55 5.20
C ILE A 479 -36.02 12.37 4.23
N HIS A 480 -36.43 12.56 2.98
CA HIS A 480 -36.36 11.51 1.95
C HIS A 480 -35.37 11.81 0.82
N ASP A 481 -34.66 12.94 0.87
CA ASP A 481 -33.73 13.30 -0.19
C ASP A 481 -32.37 12.62 -0.04
N PRO A 482 -31.79 12.04 -1.11
CA PRO A 482 -30.39 11.65 -1.15
C PRO A 482 -29.48 12.86 -0.86
N PRO A 483 -28.39 12.71 -0.08
CA PRO A 483 -27.79 11.48 0.45
C PRO A 483 -28.31 11.04 1.83
N TYR A 484 -29.41 11.62 2.35
CA TYR A 484 -29.84 11.44 3.75
C TYR A 484 -30.75 10.24 4.01
N GLU A 485 -31.19 9.53 2.98
CA GLU A 485 -32.06 8.36 3.09
C GLU A 485 -31.51 7.27 4.04
N GLN A 486 -30.19 7.19 4.20
CA GLN A 486 -29.52 6.18 5.04
C GLN A 486 -29.30 6.63 6.49
N LEU A 487 -29.58 7.89 6.83
CA LEU A 487 -29.19 8.50 8.11
C LEU A 487 -30.31 8.50 9.18
N ASP A 488 -31.45 7.84 8.94
CA ASP A 488 -32.60 7.73 9.88
C ASP A 488 -32.95 9.06 10.59
N LEU A 489 -32.90 10.18 9.85
CA LEU A 489 -33.21 11.52 10.36
C LEU A 489 -34.73 11.71 10.45
N THR A 490 -35.32 11.11 11.48
CA THR A 490 -36.76 11.11 11.71
C THR A 490 -37.09 11.59 13.12
N THR A 491 -38.19 12.32 13.28
CA THR A 491 -38.74 12.65 14.60
C THR A 491 -40.20 12.29 14.67
N SER A 492 -40.51 11.39 15.60
CA SER A 492 -41.88 10.93 15.88
C SER A 492 -42.49 11.74 17.02
N PHE A 493 -43.75 12.12 16.86
CA PHE A 493 -44.52 12.88 17.85
C PHE A 493 -45.98 12.46 17.86
N GLU A 494 -46.65 12.68 18.97
CA GLU A 494 -48.02 12.27 19.21
C GLU A 494 -48.95 13.49 19.26
N ILE A 495 -50.16 13.34 18.74
CA ILE A 495 -51.23 14.33 18.81
C ILE A 495 -52.33 13.78 19.72
N HIS A 496 -52.72 14.57 20.72
CA HIS A 496 -53.83 14.30 21.63
C HIS A 496 -54.99 15.28 21.36
N LEU A 497 -56.21 14.76 21.31
CA LEU A 497 -57.41 15.55 21.04
C LEU A 497 -58.06 16.01 22.35
N SER A 498 -58.09 17.32 22.59
CA SER A 498 -58.75 17.91 23.75
C SER A 498 -60.28 17.93 23.53
N ARG A 499 -61.04 16.97 24.09
CA ARG A 499 -62.51 17.06 24.07
C ARG A 499 -62.99 18.12 25.07
N ALA A 500 -63.45 19.27 24.57
CA ALA A 500 -64.14 20.26 25.39
C ALA A 500 -65.46 19.68 25.94
N VAL A 501 -65.45 19.24 27.20
CA VAL A 501 -66.67 18.90 27.93
C VAL A 501 -67.46 20.20 28.18
N LYS A 502 -68.51 20.43 27.39
CA LYS A 502 -69.51 21.48 27.68
C LYS A 502 -70.18 21.15 29.02
N ARG A 503 -69.86 21.91 30.08
CA ARG A 503 -70.66 21.95 31.30
C ARG A 503 -72.01 22.59 30.96
N ASN A 504 -73.07 21.80 31.02
CA ASN A 504 -74.43 22.33 31.02
C ASN A 504 -74.67 23.13 32.30
N GLU A 505 -75.13 24.38 32.13
CA GLU A 505 -75.78 25.18 33.16
C GLU A 505 -77.02 24.46 33.69
N VAL A 506 -77.09 24.30 35.01
CA VAL A 506 -78.35 24.26 35.75
C VAL A 506 -78.13 25.09 37.02
N ASP A 507 -78.85 26.21 37.08
CA ASP A 507 -79.05 27.05 38.26
C ASP A 507 -79.60 26.22 39.43
N ASP A 508 -79.15 26.50 40.67
CA ASP A 508 -79.94 27.31 41.60
C ASP A 508 -79.24 27.50 42.97
N VAL A 509 -79.55 28.63 43.58
CA VAL A 509 -79.46 29.02 45.00
C VAL A 509 -78.15 29.63 45.53
N LYS A 510 -78.21 30.96 45.60
CA LYS A 510 -77.45 31.87 46.47
C LYS A 510 -77.33 31.38 47.91
N LYS A 511 -76.12 31.46 48.49
CA LYS A 511 -75.95 31.97 49.85
C LYS A 511 -74.62 32.69 50.05
N GLU A 512 -74.76 33.86 50.63
CA GLU A 512 -73.78 34.84 51.05
C GLU A 512 -72.73 34.30 52.04
N ASP A 513 -71.52 34.81 51.82
CA ASP A 513 -70.65 35.51 52.77
C ASP A 513 -69.83 34.78 53.85
N ASN A 514 -68.57 35.22 53.91
CA ASN A 514 -67.67 35.29 55.05
C ASN A 514 -67.44 34.05 55.94
N ARG A 515 -66.28 33.41 55.77
CA ARG A 515 -65.13 33.72 56.65
C ARG A 515 -63.83 33.04 56.23
N ARG A 516 -62.84 33.91 56.07
CA ARG A 516 -61.42 33.65 56.18
C ARG A 516 -61.08 32.72 57.36
N LYS A 517 -60.18 31.78 57.05
CA LYS A 517 -58.99 31.39 57.83
C LYS A 517 -59.25 30.77 59.21
N TRP A 518 -59.15 29.45 59.26
CA TRP A 518 -58.55 28.74 60.39
C TRP A 518 -57.56 27.68 59.89
N ALA A 519 -56.29 27.88 60.25
CA ALA A 519 -55.26 26.88 60.55
C ALA A 519 -55.25 25.60 59.69
N LEU A 520 -54.38 25.43 58.69
CA LEU A 520 -52.93 25.23 58.85
C LEU A 520 -52.57 24.53 60.16
N LEU A 521 -53.01 23.26 60.26
CA LEU A 521 -52.41 22.25 61.11
C LEU A 521 -51.20 21.64 60.40
N CYS A 522 -50.08 21.66 61.12
CA CYS A 522 -49.16 20.54 61.31
C CYS A 522 -48.37 20.00 60.09
N LEU A 523 -47.11 20.47 60.01
CA LEU A 523 -45.84 19.72 59.91
C LEU A 523 -44.89 20.46 58.96
N PRO A 524 -43.64 20.75 59.36
CA PRO A 524 -42.76 19.73 59.94
C PRO A 524 -41.94 20.20 61.15
N VAL A 525 -42.12 19.49 62.27
CA VAL A 525 -41.16 19.40 63.37
C VAL A 525 -40.32 18.14 63.13
N VAL A 526 -39.27 18.20 62.28
CA VAL A 526 -38.21 17.18 62.28
C VAL A 526 -36.83 17.80 61.94
N LEU A 527 -36.67 19.11 62.10
CA LEU A 527 -35.33 19.75 62.16
C LEU A 527 -34.62 19.51 63.52
N ILE A 528 -35.13 18.58 64.34
CA ILE A 528 -34.62 18.26 65.67
C ILE A 528 -34.05 16.82 65.78
N ILE A 529 -34.16 15.98 64.74
CA ILE A 529 -33.55 14.63 64.77
C ILE A 529 -32.18 14.58 64.06
N ALA A 530 -31.72 15.71 63.50
CA ALA A 530 -30.38 15.83 62.92
C ALA A 530 -29.26 16.02 63.97
N VAL A 531 -29.56 16.11 65.27
CA VAL A 531 -28.56 16.52 66.30
C VAL A 531 -28.32 15.50 67.41
N VAL A 532 -29.08 14.40 67.55
CA VAL A 532 -28.98 13.54 68.75
C VAL A 532 -28.53 12.08 68.53
N ILE A 533 -28.36 11.59 67.30
CA ILE A 533 -27.69 10.28 67.08
C ILE A 533 -26.39 10.45 66.29
N GLY A 534 -25.71 11.56 66.57
CA GLY A 534 -24.28 11.76 66.34
C GLY A 534 -23.39 11.11 67.40
N CYS A 535 -23.91 10.27 68.31
CA CYS A 535 -23.13 9.77 69.44
C CYS A 535 -23.09 8.25 69.70
N VAL A 536 -23.82 7.38 68.99
CA VAL A 536 -23.68 5.91 69.18
C VAL A 536 -24.11 5.24 67.87
N VAL A 537 -23.26 4.83 66.93
CA VAL A 537 -22.16 3.85 67.02
C VAL A 537 -21.21 4.11 65.86
N LYS A 538 -19.97 4.47 66.20
CA LYS A 538 -18.78 4.13 65.43
C LYS A 538 -18.85 2.65 65.01
N ARG A 539 -19.19 2.38 63.76
CA ARG A 539 -18.87 1.09 63.13
C ARG A 539 -18.13 1.31 61.82
N LYS A 540 -16.83 1.03 61.93
CA LYS A 540 -15.90 0.57 60.88
C LYS A 540 -15.51 1.55 59.79
N ARG A 541 -14.29 2.06 59.96
CA ARG A 541 -13.10 1.99 59.07
C ARG A 541 -12.07 2.96 59.69
N MET A 542 -10.78 2.72 59.85
CA MET A 542 -9.84 1.65 59.55
C MET A 542 -8.59 1.96 60.38
N CYS A 543 -7.97 0.97 61.02
CA CYS A 543 -6.50 0.85 61.06
C CYS A 543 -6.05 -0.48 61.68
N LYS A 544 -5.24 -1.21 60.90
CA LYS A 544 -4.13 -2.11 61.26
C LYS A 544 -4.36 -3.27 62.27
N ARG A 545 -4.09 -4.52 61.82
CA ARG A 545 -2.88 -5.31 62.15
C ARG A 545 -3.00 -6.80 61.72
N THR A 546 -2.00 -7.24 60.95
CA THR A 546 -1.14 -8.44 61.10
C THR A 546 -1.61 -9.72 61.83
N SER A 547 -1.27 -10.87 61.20
CA SER A 547 -0.70 -12.13 61.79
C SER A 547 -1.68 -13.10 62.48
N THR A 548 -1.59 -14.45 62.49
CA THR A 548 -0.59 -15.49 62.10
C THR A 548 -1.25 -16.88 62.27
N GLY A 549 -0.63 -17.94 61.72
CA GLY A 549 -0.81 -19.36 62.13
C GLY A 549 -0.70 -20.32 60.93
N ASP A 550 0.51 -20.74 60.54
CA ASP A 550 1.21 -22.01 60.93
C ASP A 550 0.44 -23.26 60.48
N THR A 551 1.00 -24.16 59.64
CA THR A 551 2.02 -25.16 60.01
C THR A 551 2.95 -25.63 58.86
N ASN A 552 4.18 -26.01 59.28
CA ASN A 552 5.36 -26.65 58.64
C ASN A 552 5.09 -27.91 57.76
N ILE A 553 5.96 -28.41 56.85
CA ILE A 553 7.21 -29.23 57.02
C ILE A 553 7.78 -29.50 55.58
N VAL A 554 8.99 -29.07 55.16
CA VAL A 554 10.37 -29.70 55.12
C VAL A 554 10.74 -30.61 53.90
N GLU A 555 11.84 -30.24 53.20
CA GLU A 555 12.92 -30.95 52.42
C GLU A 555 12.63 -31.74 51.11
N GLU A 556 13.13 -31.30 49.92
CA GLU A 556 14.40 -31.63 49.16
C GLU A 556 14.30 -32.87 48.21
N PRO A 557 15.15 -33.03 47.16
CA PRO A 557 15.76 -32.08 46.22
C PRO A 557 15.59 -32.46 44.73
N GLU A 558 16.09 -31.56 43.86
CA GLU A 558 16.33 -31.73 42.42
C GLU A 558 17.00 -33.04 42.01
N ARG A 559 16.67 -33.50 40.79
CA ARG A 559 17.61 -34.23 39.92
C ARG A 559 17.54 -33.73 38.48
N VAL A 560 18.62 -33.08 38.07
CA VAL A 560 19.01 -32.79 36.68
C VAL A 560 19.43 -34.10 35.98
N PRO A 561 19.31 -34.20 34.65
CA PRO A 561 20.55 -34.12 33.86
C PRO A 561 20.48 -33.14 32.68
N LEU A 562 21.66 -32.56 32.42
CA LEU A 562 22.13 -31.72 31.32
C LEU A 562 21.68 -32.26 29.93
N SER A 563 21.41 -31.42 28.93
CA SER A 563 22.48 -30.74 28.17
C SER A 563 22.10 -29.39 27.56
N VAL A 564 23.13 -28.55 27.48
CA VAL A 564 23.15 -27.12 27.19
C VAL A 564 23.20 -26.85 25.69
N VAL A 565 22.36 -25.93 25.21
CA VAL A 565 22.68 -25.06 24.08
C VAL A 565 22.33 -23.62 24.49
N ASN A 566 23.35 -22.78 24.60
CA ASN A 566 23.21 -21.37 25.02
C ASN A 566 22.52 -20.54 23.92
N GLN A 567 21.33 -20.01 24.20
CA GLN A 567 20.75 -18.88 23.48
C GLN A 567 20.92 -17.59 24.32
N PRO A 568 21.11 -16.41 23.71
CA PRO A 568 21.28 -15.14 24.43
C PRO A 568 19.98 -14.78 25.18
N ARG A 569 20.12 -14.27 26.41
CA ARG A 569 19.00 -13.80 27.26
C ARG A 569 19.00 -12.27 27.31
N ASP A 570 17.83 -11.67 27.12
CA ASP A 570 17.54 -10.24 27.24
C ASP A 570 17.28 -9.86 28.72
N ASP A 571 17.32 -8.56 29.07
CA ASP A 571 17.29 -7.99 30.44
C ASP A 571 16.11 -8.39 31.36
N GLU A 572 15.07 -9.10 30.86
CA GLU A 572 13.95 -9.63 31.66
C GLU A 572 14.04 -11.14 31.96
N GLY A 573 15.07 -11.85 31.48
CA GLY A 573 15.27 -13.27 31.74
C GLY A 573 14.33 -14.23 30.98
N LEU A 574 13.46 -13.74 30.09
CA LEU A 574 12.68 -14.56 29.16
C LEU A 574 13.55 -15.03 27.98
N THR A 575 13.29 -16.25 27.48
CA THR A 575 13.93 -16.71 26.23
C THR A 575 13.30 -15.98 25.04
N LEU A 576 14.01 -15.89 23.91
CA LEU A 576 13.49 -15.27 22.69
C LEU A 576 12.20 -15.96 22.19
N LYS A 577 12.03 -17.26 22.48
CA LYS A 577 10.82 -18.03 22.20
C LYS A 577 9.66 -17.62 23.12
N ASP A 578 9.91 -17.39 24.40
CA ASP A 578 8.89 -16.90 25.33
C ASP A 578 8.42 -15.50 24.92
N LYS A 579 9.34 -14.64 24.46
CA LYS A 579 9.02 -13.33 23.89
C LYS A 579 8.13 -13.46 22.65
N PHE A 580 8.47 -14.34 21.72
CA PHE A 580 7.65 -14.63 20.53
C PHE A 580 6.21 -15.05 20.91
N MET A 581 6.08 -15.95 21.88
CA MET A 581 4.78 -16.43 22.36
C MET A 581 3.97 -15.34 23.05
N LYS A 582 4.63 -14.48 23.84
CA LYS A 582 4.01 -13.34 24.53
C LYS A 582 3.47 -12.32 23.51
N GLU A 583 4.28 -11.93 22.52
CA GLU A 583 3.89 -10.96 21.49
C GLU A 583 2.64 -11.39 20.68
N ILE A 584 2.52 -12.70 20.38
CA ILE A 584 1.32 -13.23 19.71
C ILE A 584 0.09 -13.17 20.63
N ARG A 585 0.24 -13.53 21.92
CA ARG A 585 -0.87 -13.46 22.90
C ARG A 585 -1.35 -12.04 23.10
N ASP A 586 -0.43 -11.08 23.16
CA ASP A 586 -0.74 -9.65 23.29
C ASP A 586 -1.48 -9.15 22.04
N THR A 587 -1.07 -9.57 20.85
CA THR A 587 -1.77 -9.27 19.59
C THR A 587 -3.20 -9.83 19.57
N TYR A 588 -3.38 -11.08 20.01
CA TYR A 588 -4.72 -11.68 20.13
C TYR A 588 -5.59 -10.99 21.16
N ALA A 589 -5.03 -10.48 22.26
CA ALA A 589 -5.78 -9.67 23.21
C ALA A 589 -6.43 -8.44 22.54
N GLY A 590 -5.76 -7.82 21.57
CA GLY A 590 -6.36 -6.77 20.75
C GLY A 590 -7.53 -7.25 19.89
N PHE A 591 -7.49 -8.49 19.39
CA PHE A 591 -8.52 -9.05 18.51
C PHE A 591 -9.76 -9.50 19.29
N TYR A 592 -9.59 -10.29 20.35
CA TYR A 592 -10.72 -10.88 21.07
C TYR A 592 -11.36 -9.94 22.11
N ASN A 593 -10.72 -8.84 22.52
CA ASN A 593 -11.34 -7.83 23.40
C ASN A 593 -12.13 -6.74 22.65
N ALA A 594 -11.99 -6.68 21.32
CA ALA A 594 -12.56 -5.63 20.48
C ALA A 594 -13.70 -6.13 19.58
N VAL A 595 -14.46 -7.14 20.02
CA VAL A 595 -15.56 -7.71 19.22
C VAL A 595 -16.80 -6.83 19.39
N LYS A 596 -17.46 -6.51 18.27
CA LYS A 596 -18.75 -5.80 18.27
C LYS A 596 -19.90 -6.83 18.27
N PRO A 597 -20.84 -6.80 19.23
CA PRO A 597 -21.97 -7.72 19.24
C PRO A 597 -22.89 -7.58 18.02
N LEU A 598 -23.06 -6.34 17.52
CA LEU A 598 -23.76 -6.06 16.27
C LEU A 598 -22.89 -5.12 15.42
N PRO A 599 -22.79 -5.32 14.09
CA PRO A 599 -21.93 -4.50 13.22
C PRO A 599 -22.18 -2.99 13.32
N HIS A 600 -23.44 -2.59 13.51
CA HIS A 600 -23.89 -1.19 13.56
C HIS A 600 -23.72 -0.53 14.94
N LEU A 601 -23.29 -1.27 15.97
CA LEU A 601 -23.03 -0.71 17.30
C LEU A 601 -21.56 -0.30 17.40
N HIS A 602 -21.31 1.01 17.34
CA HIS A 602 -19.94 1.57 17.34
C HIS A 602 -19.37 1.82 18.75
N THR A 603 -20.19 1.74 19.80
CA THR A 603 -19.84 2.20 21.16
C THR A 603 -19.49 1.08 22.15
N VAL A 604 -19.85 -0.18 21.86
CA VAL A 604 -19.67 -1.31 22.79
C VAL A 604 -18.77 -2.35 22.15
N MET A 605 -17.56 -2.49 22.71
CA MET A 605 -16.64 -3.59 22.42
C MET A 605 -16.66 -4.56 23.58
N VAL A 606 -16.77 -5.85 23.28
CA VAL A 606 -16.84 -6.92 24.27
C VAL A 606 -15.79 -7.97 24.00
N ASN A 607 -15.46 -8.72 25.05
CA ASN A 607 -14.62 -9.90 24.91
C ASN A 607 -15.39 -11.02 24.20
N VAL A 608 -14.75 -11.70 23.24
CA VAL A 608 -15.36 -12.80 22.47
C VAL A 608 -15.92 -13.89 23.38
N ASN A 609 -15.22 -14.24 24.45
CA ASN A 609 -15.61 -15.31 25.37
C ASN A 609 -16.84 -14.95 26.20
N ASP A 610 -17.09 -13.66 26.42
CA ASP A 610 -18.27 -13.20 27.16
C ASP A 610 -19.54 -13.33 26.32
N ILE A 611 -19.43 -13.23 25.00
CA ILE A 611 -20.56 -13.31 24.06
C ILE A 611 -20.62 -14.61 23.26
N PHE A 612 -19.60 -15.47 23.35
CA PHE A 612 -19.54 -16.70 22.58
C PHE A 612 -20.71 -17.62 22.95
N VAL A 613 -21.45 -18.06 21.94
CA VAL A 613 -22.51 -19.07 22.05
C VAL A 613 -22.20 -20.16 21.04
N GLU A 614 -22.14 -21.38 21.53
CA GLU A 614 -21.86 -22.55 20.72
C GLU A 614 -23.11 -22.94 19.93
N GLY A 615 -23.08 -22.67 18.62
CA GLY A 615 -24.14 -23.09 17.69
C GLY A 615 -23.99 -24.55 17.28
N ARG A 616 -24.92 -25.04 16.45
CA ARG A 616 -24.89 -26.41 15.94
C ARG A 616 -23.73 -26.59 14.95
N ILE A 617 -22.88 -27.57 15.21
CA ILE A 617 -21.72 -27.93 14.38
C ILE A 617 -21.91 -29.35 13.88
N GLN A 618 -21.68 -29.58 12.58
CA GLN A 618 -21.84 -30.89 11.97
C GLN A 618 -20.59 -31.30 11.20
N LEU A 619 -20.17 -32.55 11.31
CA LEU A 619 -19.08 -33.13 10.54
C LEU A 619 -19.63 -33.94 9.36
N LEU A 620 -19.06 -33.72 8.17
CA LEU A 620 -19.36 -34.54 7.00
C LEU A 620 -18.65 -35.90 7.14
N THR A 621 -19.43 -36.96 7.20
CA THR A 621 -18.88 -38.32 7.27
C THR A 621 -18.51 -38.86 5.89
N SER A 622 -17.73 -39.95 5.86
CA SER A 622 -17.39 -40.69 4.63
C SER A 622 -18.62 -41.16 3.84
N GLN A 623 -19.76 -41.35 4.51
CA GLN A 623 -21.06 -41.70 3.91
C GLN A 623 -21.78 -40.48 3.31
N ARG A 624 -21.12 -39.32 3.22
CA ARG A 624 -21.69 -38.04 2.78
C ARG A 624 -22.93 -37.61 3.57
N THR A 625 -22.97 -37.96 4.86
CA THR A 625 -24.01 -37.51 5.78
C THR A 625 -23.42 -36.60 6.85
N TRP A 626 -24.14 -35.54 7.18
CA TRP A 626 -23.80 -34.62 8.26
C TRP A 626 -24.16 -35.24 9.62
N LYS A 627 -23.20 -35.27 10.54
CA LYS A 627 -23.41 -35.74 11.91
C LYS A 627 -23.05 -34.65 12.90
N ASP A 628 -23.90 -34.44 13.89
CA ASP A 628 -23.69 -33.43 14.92
C ASP A 628 -22.43 -33.72 15.74
N LEU A 629 -21.58 -32.70 15.88
CA LEU A 629 -20.48 -32.65 16.81
C LEU A 629 -21.00 -32.12 18.15
N GLN A 630 -20.58 -32.77 19.24
CA GLN A 630 -21.01 -32.39 20.60
C GLN A 630 -20.40 -31.07 21.06
N SER A 631 -19.19 -30.75 20.59
CA SER A 631 -18.58 -29.46 20.87
C SER A 631 -17.61 -29.01 19.78
N TYR A 632 -17.40 -27.70 19.63
CA TYR A 632 -16.36 -27.12 18.79
C TYR A 632 -14.95 -27.53 19.20
N ALA A 633 -14.71 -27.83 20.49
CA ALA A 633 -13.42 -28.32 20.95
C ALA A 633 -13.02 -29.65 20.28
N HIS A 634 -14.02 -30.45 19.87
CA HIS A 634 -13.79 -31.71 19.16
C HIS A 634 -13.17 -31.50 17.76
N ILE A 635 -13.25 -30.29 17.19
CA ILE A 635 -12.57 -29.95 15.92
C ILE A 635 -11.06 -30.18 16.03
N LEU A 636 -10.50 -29.94 17.23
CA LEU A 636 -9.08 -30.12 17.52
C LEU A 636 -8.75 -31.52 18.09
N THR A 637 -9.67 -32.13 18.85
CA THR A 637 -9.36 -33.35 19.63
C THR A 637 -9.92 -34.65 19.04
N ASP A 638 -10.95 -34.59 18.20
CA ASP A 638 -11.58 -35.78 17.63
C ASP A 638 -10.70 -36.40 16.54
N LYS A 639 -10.26 -37.64 16.78
CA LYS A 639 -9.40 -38.40 15.86
C LYS A 639 -10.04 -38.69 14.50
N ARG A 640 -11.36 -38.54 14.36
CA ARG A 640 -12.06 -38.69 13.09
C ARG A 640 -11.89 -37.46 12.19
N ILE A 641 -11.43 -36.34 12.75
CA ILE A 641 -11.25 -35.08 12.04
C ILE A 641 -9.78 -34.96 11.64
N GLU A 642 -9.58 -34.96 10.33
CA GLU A 642 -8.26 -34.92 9.70
C GLU A 642 -7.51 -33.62 10.00
N LYS A 643 -6.19 -33.60 9.72
CA LYS A 643 -5.34 -32.41 9.93
C LYS A 643 -5.74 -31.20 9.07
N ARG A 644 -6.49 -31.40 7.98
CA ARG A 644 -7.06 -30.33 7.16
C ARG A 644 -8.56 -30.26 7.40
N CYS A 645 -9.06 -29.08 7.76
CA CYS A 645 -10.47 -28.84 8.07
C CYS A 645 -10.99 -27.63 7.32
N LEU A 646 -12.17 -27.77 6.72
CA LEU A 646 -12.92 -26.68 6.11
C LEU A 646 -14.22 -26.49 6.89
N ILE A 647 -14.33 -25.36 7.59
CA ILE A 647 -15.53 -24.94 8.31
C ILE A 647 -16.33 -24.02 7.40
N GLU A 648 -17.46 -24.51 6.92
CA GLU A 648 -18.36 -23.78 6.03
C GLU A 648 -19.68 -23.45 6.71
N GLY A 649 -20.39 -22.45 6.20
CA GLY A 649 -21.73 -22.11 6.66
C GLY A 649 -22.21 -20.77 6.08
N PRO A 650 -23.48 -20.41 6.28
CA PRO A 650 -24.04 -19.17 5.75
C PRO A 650 -23.41 -17.91 6.39
N PRO A 651 -23.56 -16.73 5.78
CA PRO A 651 -23.19 -15.46 6.40
C PRO A 651 -23.83 -15.30 7.78
N GLY A 652 -23.08 -14.78 8.75
CA GLY A 652 -23.58 -14.60 10.12
C GLY A 652 -23.67 -15.88 10.97
N SER A 653 -23.21 -17.04 10.49
CA SER A 653 -23.23 -18.29 11.29
C SER A 653 -22.22 -18.34 12.44
N GLY A 654 -21.33 -17.34 12.57
CA GLY A 654 -20.36 -17.23 13.67
C GLY A 654 -18.98 -17.83 13.39
N LYS A 655 -18.63 -18.10 12.13
CA LYS A 655 -17.33 -18.69 11.73
C LYS A 655 -16.12 -17.91 12.26
N SER A 656 -16.04 -16.60 11.99
CA SER A 656 -14.94 -15.77 12.49
C SER A 656 -14.93 -15.64 14.01
N THR A 657 -16.11 -15.67 14.64
CA THR A 657 -16.23 -15.67 16.11
C THR A 657 -15.65 -16.96 16.70
N LEU A 658 -15.86 -18.11 16.05
CA LEU A 658 -15.26 -19.38 16.43
C LEU A 658 -13.73 -19.37 16.26
N SER A 659 -13.21 -18.80 15.16
CA SER A 659 -11.77 -18.61 14.95
C SER A 659 -11.13 -17.79 16.08
N LEU A 660 -11.79 -16.69 16.49
CA LEU A 660 -11.35 -15.85 17.62
C LEU A 660 -11.47 -16.56 18.97
N GLN A 661 -12.50 -17.39 19.16
CA GLN A 661 -12.66 -18.19 20.38
C GLN A 661 -11.47 -19.16 20.57
N PHE A 662 -11.02 -19.84 19.51
CA PHE A 662 -9.82 -20.68 19.58
C PHE A 662 -8.57 -19.88 19.99
N ALA A 663 -8.37 -18.69 19.43
CA ALA A 663 -7.24 -17.82 19.80
C ALA A 663 -7.31 -17.35 21.25
N TYR A 664 -8.51 -17.00 21.75
CA TYR A 664 -8.74 -16.63 23.15
C TYR A 664 -8.39 -17.78 24.11
N GLU A 665 -8.91 -18.98 23.85
CA GLU A 665 -8.72 -20.14 24.73
C GLU A 665 -7.27 -20.61 24.78
N TRP A 666 -6.57 -20.58 23.63
CA TRP A 666 -5.14 -20.83 23.60
C TRP A 666 -4.33 -19.77 24.38
N SER A 667 -4.67 -18.49 24.24
CA SER A 667 -3.97 -17.40 24.96
C SER A 667 -4.09 -17.53 26.48
N HIS A 668 -5.19 -18.10 26.97
CA HIS A 668 -5.47 -18.35 28.38
C HIS A 668 -5.12 -19.78 28.85
N GLY A 669 -4.43 -20.56 28.02
CA GLY A 669 -3.92 -21.88 28.39
C GLY A 669 -4.94 -23.02 28.40
N LYS A 670 -6.19 -22.78 27.98
CA LYS A 670 -7.24 -23.82 27.93
C LYS A 670 -7.02 -24.84 26.82
N LEU A 671 -6.28 -24.47 25.77
CA LEU A 671 -5.94 -25.33 24.63
C LEU A 671 -4.47 -25.78 24.62
N SER A 672 -3.72 -25.57 25.71
CA SER A 672 -2.29 -25.90 25.77
C SER A 672 -1.99 -27.40 25.61
N GLU A 673 -2.94 -28.27 25.91
CA GLU A 673 -2.80 -29.73 25.67
C GLU A 673 -3.06 -30.12 24.20
N CYS A 674 -3.71 -29.24 23.42
CA CYS A 674 -4.08 -29.50 22.03
C CYS A 674 -3.09 -28.88 21.04
N ALA A 675 -2.55 -27.71 21.37
CA ALA A 675 -1.64 -26.96 20.51
C ALA A 675 -0.61 -26.19 21.33
N ASP A 676 0.66 -26.30 20.94
CA ASP A 676 1.71 -25.46 21.49
C ASP A 676 1.47 -24.01 21.06
N ILE A 677 1.09 -23.81 19.79
CA ILE A 677 0.80 -22.49 19.21
C ILE A 677 -0.41 -22.51 18.27
N VAL A 678 -1.23 -21.46 18.34
CA VAL A 678 -2.32 -21.18 17.41
C VAL A 678 -1.97 -19.94 16.59
N LEU A 679 -1.98 -20.05 15.27
CA LEU A 679 -1.71 -18.97 14.30
C LEU A 679 -2.99 -18.62 13.56
N LEU A 680 -3.61 -17.50 13.92
CA LEU A 680 -4.89 -17.02 13.37
C LEU A 680 -4.65 -15.90 12.35
N PHE A 681 -4.86 -16.19 11.07
CA PHE A 681 -4.74 -15.23 9.98
C PHE A 681 -6.11 -14.85 9.43
N GLN A 682 -6.47 -13.57 9.53
CA GLN A 682 -7.61 -13.01 8.80
C GLN A 682 -7.22 -12.85 7.33
N LEU A 683 -7.77 -13.66 6.43
CA LEU A 683 -7.30 -13.74 5.04
C LEU A 683 -7.45 -12.43 4.27
N ARG A 684 -8.41 -11.57 4.62
CA ARG A 684 -8.53 -10.19 4.12
C ARG A 684 -7.29 -9.31 4.31
N LYS A 685 -6.41 -9.67 5.26
CA LYS A 685 -5.16 -8.94 5.56
C LYS A 685 -3.93 -9.52 4.87
N MET A 686 -4.07 -10.55 4.03
CA MET A 686 -2.95 -11.28 3.44
C MET A 686 -2.35 -10.64 2.18
N LYS A 687 -2.64 -9.35 1.90
CA LYS A 687 -2.14 -8.64 0.72
C LYS A 687 -0.61 -8.52 0.78
N ASN A 688 0.08 -8.86 -0.31
CA ASN A 688 1.55 -8.80 -0.45
C ASN A 688 2.34 -9.70 0.52
N ILE A 689 1.75 -10.81 0.98
CA ILE A 689 2.41 -11.79 1.86
C ILE A 689 2.61 -13.09 1.10
N PHE A 690 3.85 -13.55 0.96
CA PHE A 690 4.20 -14.69 0.09
C PHE A 690 4.66 -15.94 0.85
N THR A 691 4.92 -15.84 2.16
CA THR A 691 5.36 -16.97 3.00
C THR A 691 4.66 -16.99 4.35
N LEU A 692 4.65 -18.16 5.02
CA LEU A 692 4.08 -18.30 6.36
C LEU A 692 4.85 -17.45 7.40
N GLN A 693 6.16 -17.34 7.27
CA GLN A 693 7.02 -16.57 8.17
C GLN A 693 6.73 -15.07 8.05
N GLN A 694 6.57 -14.57 6.82
CA GLN A 694 6.11 -13.19 6.56
C GLN A 694 4.72 -12.96 7.15
N ALA A 695 3.80 -13.92 7.00
CA ALA A 695 2.47 -13.81 7.58
C ALA A 695 2.52 -13.67 9.11
N VAL A 696 3.29 -14.53 9.78
CA VAL A 696 3.48 -14.44 11.23
C VAL A 696 4.11 -13.09 11.61
N LYS A 697 5.17 -12.66 10.90
CA LYS A 697 5.88 -11.42 11.21
C LYS A 697 5.01 -10.18 11.06
N GLN A 698 4.27 -10.09 9.96
CA GLN A 698 3.53 -8.88 9.58
C GLN A 698 2.14 -8.81 10.20
N LEU A 699 1.50 -9.96 10.48
CA LEU A 699 0.11 -9.99 10.95
C LEU A 699 -0.05 -10.38 12.42
N LEU A 700 0.91 -11.11 13.01
CA LEU A 700 0.78 -11.66 14.37
C LEU A 700 1.78 -11.07 15.37
N LEU A 701 2.82 -10.38 14.91
CA LEU A 701 3.79 -9.71 15.77
C LEU A 701 3.63 -8.18 15.68
N PRO A 702 3.94 -7.44 16.76
CA PRO A 702 4.02 -5.97 16.72
C PRO A 702 5.01 -5.47 15.66
N HIS A 703 4.72 -4.30 15.06
CA HIS A 703 5.57 -3.71 14.02
C HIS A 703 7.01 -3.42 14.48
N ASP A 704 7.20 -3.14 15.77
CA ASP A 704 8.49 -2.88 16.42
C ASP A 704 9.16 -4.15 16.99
N SER A 705 8.56 -5.34 16.78
CA SER A 705 9.14 -6.60 17.23
C SER A 705 10.54 -6.84 16.64
N SER A 706 11.49 -7.19 17.50
CA SER A 706 12.88 -7.47 17.11
C SER A 706 13.08 -8.84 16.47
N ILE A 707 12.03 -9.68 16.41
CA ILE A 707 12.08 -11.06 15.92
C ILE A 707 12.04 -11.05 14.39
N LYS A 708 13.04 -11.67 13.75
CA LYS A 708 13.16 -11.76 12.30
C LYS A 708 12.55 -13.05 11.74
N GLU A 709 12.24 -13.08 10.45
CA GLU A 709 11.58 -14.21 9.77
C GLU A 709 12.36 -15.54 9.86
N ASP A 710 13.68 -15.49 9.84
CA ASP A 710 14.55 -16.66 10.02
C ASP A 710 14.40 -17.30 11.40
N LYS A 711 14.19 -16.48 12.44
CA LYS A 711 13.92 -16.96 13.80
C LYS A 711 12.52 -17.53 13.94
N ILE A 712 11.55 -16.94 13.26
CA ILE A 712 10.18 -17.49 13.21
C ILE A 712 10.20 -18.90 12.62
N GLU A 713 10.92 -19.11 11.51
CA GLU A 713 11.05 -20.46 10.94
C GLU A 713 11.64 -21.46 11.93
N HIS A 714 12.66 -21.05 12.70
CA HIS A 714 13.25 -21.89 13.74
C HIS A 714 12.24 -22.24 14.84
N PHE A 715 11.48 -21.25 15.35
CA PHE A 715 10.46 -21.49 16.37
C PHE A 715 9.37 -22.44 15.89
N LEU A 716 8.89 -22.26 14.66
CA LEU A 716 7.88 -23.14 14.07
C LEU A 716 8.35 -24.60 13.94
N LYS A 717 9.66 -24.85 13.81
CA LYS A 717 10.24 -26.21 13.81
C LYS A 717 10.39 -26.80 15.21
N GLU A 718 10.43 -25.99 16.26
CA GLU A 718 10.56 -26.46 17.64
C GLU A 718 9.22 -26.81 18.30
N PHE A 719 8.10 -26.36 17.77
CA PHE A 719 6.78 -26.71 18.28
C PHE A 719 6.36 -28.10 17.79
N ASN A 720 5.80 -28.91 18.69
CA ASN A 720 5.30 -30.25 18.40
C ASN A 720 3.89 -30.21 17.80
N SER A 721 3.06 -29.25 18.23
CA SER A 721 1.69 -29.08 17.73
C SER A 721 1.41 -27.63 17.33
N ILE A 722 1.14 -27.42 16.05
CA ILE A 722 0.80 -26.11 15.47
C ILE A 722 -0.59 -26.18 14.85
N VAL A 723 -1.45 -25.23 15.22
CA VAL A 723 -2.76 -25.01 14.60
C VAL A 723 -2.72 -23.71 13.81
N ILE A 724 -2.97 -23.78 12.50
CA ILE A 724 -3.18 -22.61 11.63
C ILE A 724 -4.66 -22.44 11.39
N ILE A 725 -5.18 -21.24 11.59
CA ILE A 725 -6.56 -20.86 11.29
C ILE A 725 -6.52 -19.78 10.21
N PHE A 726 -6.99 -20.12 9.02
CA PHE A 726 -7.22 -19.19 7.93
C PHE A 726 -8.69 -18.75 7.96
N ASP A 727 -8.93 -17.55 8.46
CA ASP A 727 -10.28 -17.02 8.65
C ASP A 727 -10.76 -16.24 7.41
N ALA A 728 -11.99 -16.52 6.98
CA ALA A 728 -12.70 -15.90 5.87
C ALA A 728 -11.99 -16.05 4.51
N TYR A 729 -11.90 -17.29 4.00
CA TYR A 729 -11.34 -17.60 2.68
C TYR A 729 -12.03 -16.87 1.53
N ASP A 730 -13.34 -16.66 1.66
CA ASP A 730 -14.12 -15.85 0.72
C ASP A 730 -13.74 -14.35 0.70
N GLU A 731 -12.99 -13.87 1.70
CA GLU A 731 -12.47 -12.51 1.78
C GLU A 731 -10.99 -12.40 1.38
N MET A 732 -10.43 -13.45 0.77
CA MET A 732 -9.04 -13.42 0.29
C MET A 732 -8.89 -12.41 -0.87
N PRO A 733 -7.91 -11.49 -0.82
CA PRO A 733 -7.72 -10.51 -1.89
C PRO A 733 -7.43 -11.18 -3.24
N ALA A 734 -8.08 -10.71 -4.31
CA ALA A 734 -7.95 -11.27 -5.66
C ALA A 734 -6.52 -11.20 -6.23
N GLN A 735 -5.67 -10.30 -5.72
CA GLN A 735 -4.26 -10.14 -6.12
C GLN A 735 -3.31 -11.13 -5.41
N THR A 736 -3.84 -12.08 -4.64
CA THR A 736 -3.06 -13.10 -3.94
C THR A 736 -3.43 -14.49 -4.44
N GLU A 737 -2.91 -14.87 -5.60
CA GLU A 737 -2.65 -16.29 -5.90
C GLU A 737 -1.51 -16.75 -4.98
N ASN A 738 -1.83 -16.91 -3.70
CA ASN A 738 -0.86 -17.32 -2.69
C ASN A 738 -0.59 -18.82 -2.84
N ASP A 739 0.34 -19.14 -3.73
CA ASP A 739 0.86 -20.51 -3.94
C ASP A 739 1.13 -21.22 -2.62
N PHE A 740 1.64 -20.51 -1.60
CA PHE A 740 1.93 -21.13 -0.31
C PHE A 740 0.65 -21.52 0.48
N ILE A 741 -0.42 -20.71 0.46
CA ILE A 741 -1.69 -21.05 1.12
C ILE A 741 -2.31 -22.23 0.36
N ALA A 742 -2.38 -22.16 -0.96
CA ALA A 742 -2.85 -23.25 -1.80
C ALA A 742 -2.07 -24.55 -1.52
N ASN A 743 -0.74 -24.47 -1.40
CA ASN A 743 0.12 -25.60 -1.06
C ASN A 743 -0.16 -26.14 0.35
N ILE A 744 -0.47 -25.29 1.34
CA ILE A 744 -0.89 -25.73 2.68
C ILE A 744 -2.25 -26.45 2.60
N LEU A 745 -3.22 -25.89 1.87
CA LEU A 745 -4.57 -26.45 1.69
C LEU A 745 -4.56 -27.80 0.97
N LYS A 746 -3.75 -27.92 -0.08
CA LYS A 746 -3.50 -29.16 -0.83
C LYS A 746 -2.66 -30.18 -0.05
N ASN A 747 -2.20 -29.83 1.15
CA ASN A 747 -1.32 -30.65 2.00
C ASN A 747 0.04 -30.96 1.33
N LEU A 748 0.51 -30.07 0.46
CA LEU A 748 1.81 -30.15 -0.19
C LEU A 748 2.93 -29.62 0.71
N SER A 749 2.61 -28.65 1.59
CA SER A 749 3.50 -28.12 2.63
C SER A 749 2.86 -28.19 4.03
N HIS A 750 3.70 -28.10 5.07
CA HIS A 750 3.27 -28.06 6.48
C HIS A 750 2.33 -29.22 6.90
N ARG A 751 2.65 -30.43 6.44
CA ARG A 751 1.79 -31.63 6.60
C ARG A 751 1.48 -32.00 8.04
N GLU A 752 2.39 -31.67 8.94
CA GLU A 752 2.22 -31.98 10.36
C GLU A 752 1.26 -31.04 11.08
N PHE A 753 1.00 -29.86 10.53
CA PHE A 753 0.19 -28.83 11.19
C PHE A 753 -1.29 -29.15 11.05
N LYS A 754 -2.11 -28.78 12.05
CA LYS A 754 -3.57 -28.75 11.92
C LYS A 754 -3.93 -27.44 11.22
N VAL A 755 -4.71 -27.49 10.14
CA VAL A 755 -5.13 -26.29 9.39
C VAL A 755 -6.65 -26.25 9.34
N ILE A 756 -7.20 -25.14 9.80
CA ILE A 756 -8.63 -24.85 9.81
C ILE A 756 -8.86 -23.67 8.88
N VAL A 757 -9.81 -23.80 7.97
CA VAL A 757 -10.17 -22.75 7.03
C VAL A 757 -11.65 -22.45 7.21
N THR A 758 -12.01 -21.19 7.40
CA THR A 758 -13.41 -20.78 7.44
C THR A 758 -13.82 -20.15 6.11
N THR A 759 -15.01 -20.48 5.60
CA THR A 759 -15.52 -19.93 4.33
C THR A 759 -17.04 -19.99 4.24
N ARG A 760 -17.65 -19.28 3.27
CA ARG A 760 -19.04 -19.50 2.87
C ARG A 760 -19.18 -20.80 2.09
N SER A 761 -20.32 -21.48 2.23
CA SER A 761 -20.60 -22.71 1.48
C SER A 761 -20.58 -22.54 -0.04
N SER A 762 -20.82 -21.33 -0.54
CA SER A 762 -20.73 -20.97 -1.96
C SER A 762 -19.32 -20.64 -2.44
N CYS A 763 -18.35 -20.50 -1.54
CA CYS A 763 -17.00 -19.97 -1.80
C CYS A 763 -15.92 -20.93 -1.31
N LEU A 764 -16.14 -22.23 -1.50
CA LEU A 764 -15.15 -23.25 -1.13
C LEU A 764 -13.89 -23.09 -2.01
N PRO A 765 -12.69 -23.38 -1.49
CA PRO A 765 -11.49 -23.41 -2.32
C PRO A 765 -11.66 -24.37 -3.50
N GLU A 766 -11.23 -23.96 -4.69
CA GLU A 766 -11.34 -24.77 -5.91
C GLU A 766 -10.57 -26.10 -5.78
N GLU A 767 -9.39 -26.05 -5.14
CA GLU A 767 -8.54 -27.22 -4.92
C GLU A 767 -8.04 -27.30 -3.47
N TYR A 768 -8.29 -28.43 -2.81
CA TYR A 768 -7.80 -28.77 -1.47
C TYR A 768 -7.58 -30.28 -1.32
N SER A 769 -6.90 -30.69 -0.26
CA SER A 769 -6.52 -32.09 -0.07
C SER A 769 -7.76 -33.02 0.00
N PRO A 770 -7.75 -34.21 -0.65
CA PRO A 770 -8.86 -35.16 -0.58
C PRO A 770 -9.17 -35.67 0.84
N SER A 771 -8.18 -35.63 1.75
CA SER A 771 -8.34 -35.96 3.16
C SER A 771 -8.78 -34.77 4.01
N THR A 772 -9.41 -33.75 3.43
CA THR A 772 -9.92 -32.59 4.18
C THR A 772 -11.27 -32.92 4.80
N SER A 773 -11.38 -32.76 6.12
CA SER A 773 -12.66 -32.87 6.83
C SER A 773 -13.51 -31.63 6.59
N ARG A 774 -14.77 -31.80 6.20
CA ARG A 774 -15.74 -30.71 6.05
C ARG A 774 -16.62 -30.62 7.28
N ILE A 775 -16.76 -29.41 7.82
CA ILE A 775 -17.52 -29.10 9.00
C ILE A 775 -18.52 -28.00 8.63
N TYR A 776 -19.79 -28.20 8.94
CA TYR A 776 -20.85 -27.23 8.69
C TYR A 776 -21.24 -26.54 9.99
N LEU A 777 -21.28 -25.21 9.96
CA LEU A 777 -21.75 -24.36 11.05
C LEU A 777 -23.11 -23.78 10.66
N ASP A 778 -24.18 -24.34 11.24
CA ASP A 778 -25.59 -24.08 10.89
C ASP A 778 -26.05 -22.68 11.33
N GLY A 779 -25.30 -22.05 12.23
CA GLY A 779 -25.65 -20.77 12.87
C GLY A 779 -26.59 -20.95 14.06
N PHE A 780 -27.20 -19.86 14.51
CA PHE A 780 -28.02 -19.83 15.72
C PHE A 780 -29.49 -20.18 15.44
N ASN A 781 -29.97 -21.18 16.18
CA ASN A 781 -31.40 -21.41 16.36
C ASN A 781 -31.99 -20.32 17.31
N ASP A 782 -33.30 -20.35 17.53
CA ASP A 782 -33.98 -19.32 18.35
C ASP A 782 -33.43 -19.28 19.78
N LYS A 783 -33.13 -20.43 20.38
CA LYS A 783 -32.56 -20.53 21.73
C LYS A 783 -31.13 -19.99 21.80
N ASP A 784 -30.30 -20.30 20.81
CA ASP A 784 -28.90 -19.84 20.74
C ASP A 784 -28.86 -18.32 20.58
N ARG A 785 -29.75 -17.78 19.73
CA ARG A 785 -29.91 -16.33 19.54
C ARG A 785 -30.33 -15.65 20.83
N ASP A 786 -31.31 -16.17 21.53
CA ASP A 786 -31.81 -15.57 22.77
C ASP A 786 -30.70 -15.60 23.85
N THR A 787 -29.95 -16.69 23.93
CA THR A 787 -28.77 -16.81 24.80
C THR A 787 -27.69 -15.79 24.43
N TYR A 788 -27.47 -15.56 23.14
CA TYR A 788 -26.51 -14.57 22.66
C TYR A 788 -26.92 -13.15 23.04
N ILE A 789 -28.20 -12.79 22.87
CA ILE A 789 -28.72 -11.48 23.25
C ILE A 789 -28.55 -11.25 24.75
N GLU A 790 -28.88 -12.25 25.57
CA GLU A 790 -28.71 -12.16 27.03
C GLU A 790 -27.24 -11.96 27.44
N LYS A 791 -26.30 -12.61 26.76
CA LYS A 791 -24.87 -12.44 27.02
C LYS A 791 -24.34 -11.09 26.54
N ALA A 792 -24.68 -10.71 25.31
CA ALA A 792 -24.17 -9.51 24.65
C ALA A 792 -24.71 -8.20 25.25
N PHE A 793 -25.95 -8.23 25.75
CA PHE A 793 -26.66 -7.07 26.26
C PHE A 793 -27.06 -7.26 27.72
N LYS A 794 -26.24 -7.94 28.52
CA LYS A 794 -26.55 -8.31 29.92
C LYS A 794 -26.96 -7.12 30.80
N ASP A 795 -26.41 -5.94 30.52
CA ASP A 795 -26.59 -4.70 31.29
C ASP A 795 -27.75 -3.84 30.76
N GLU A 796 -28.38 -4.23 29.64
CA GLU A 796 -29.50 -3.53 29.02
C GLU A 796 -30.86 -4.02 29.55
N GLU A 797 -31.87 -3.14 29.50
CA GLU A 797 -33.23 -3.49 29.90
C GLU A 797 -33.85 -4.54 28.97
N ASP A 798 -34.72 -5.40 29.52
CA ASP A 798 -35.41 -6.46 28.76
C ASP A 798 -36.21 -5.93 27.55
N VAL A 799 -36.65 -4.67 27.61
CA VAL A 799 -37.34 -3.99 26.50
C VAL A 799 -36.40 -3.82 25.30
N VAL A 800 -35.15 -3.39 25.54
CA VAL A 800 -34.12 -3.21 24.50
C VAL A 800 -33.74 -4.57 23.91
N LYS A 801 -33.53 -5.58 24.76
CA LYS A 801 -33.23 -6.95 24.31
C LYS A 801 -34.32 -7.51 23.39
N LYS A 802 -35.60 -7.33 23.75
CA LYS A 802 -36.75 -7.74 22.91
C LYS A 802 -36.84 -6.97 21.60
N GLN A 803 -36.49 -5.68 21.60
CA GLN A 803 -36.46 -4.89 20.37
C GLN A 803 -35.38 -5.39 19.41
N ILE A 804 -34.18 -5.67 19.92
CA ILE A 804 -33.07 -6.26 19.14
C ILE A 804 -33.48 -7.64 18.59
N GLN A 805 -34.13 -8.47 19.42
CA GLN A 805 -34.63 -9.78 19.00
C GLN A 805 -35.60 -9.66 17.81
N ARG A 806 -36.56 -8.73 17.85
CA ARG A 806 -37.51 -8.46 16.75
C ARG A 806 -36.82 -7.97 15.48
N GLN A 807 -35.81 -7.09 15.60
CA GLN A 807 -35.06 -6.62 14.43
C GLN A 807 -34.30 -7.76 13.74
N LEU A 808 -33.67 -8.65 14.51
CA LEU A 808 -32.96 -9.83 13.99
C LEU A 808 -33.90 -10.84 13.33
N GLU A 809 -35.13 -10.98 13.84
CA GLU A 809 -36.17 -11.82 13.23
C GLU A 809 -36.66 -11.28 11.88
N THR A 810 -36.89 -9.97 11.81
CA THR A 810 -37.32 -9.30 10.58
C THR A 810 -36.22 -9.35 9.50
N ALA A 811 -34.95 -9.19 9.90
CA ALA A 811 -33.81 -9.32 9.01
C ALA A 811 -33.70 -10.75 8.41
N LYS A 812 -33.83 -11.79 9.25
CA LYS A 812 -33.85 -13.20 8.79
C LYS A 812 -34.97 -13.49 7.79
N LYS A 813 -36.14 -12.83 7.89
CA LYS A 813 -37.24 -12.99 6.92
C LYS A 813 -36.91 -12.36 5.57
N ARG A 814 -36.27 -11.18 5.53
CA ARG A 814 -35.87 -10.50 4.28
C ARG A 814 -34.82 -11.29 3.49
N THR A 815 -33.81 -11.87 4.16
CA THR A 815 -32.75 -12.66 3.49
C THR A 815 -33.27 -13.97 2.89
N ARG A 816 -34.32 -14.55 3.48
CA ARG A 816 -34.94 -15.80 2.97
C ARG A 816 -35.72 -15.58 1.66
N TYR A 817 -36.15 -14.35 1.37
CA TYR A 817 -36.79 -13.99 0.10
C TYR A 817 -35.78 -13.70 -1.02
N SER A 818 -34.56 -13.24 -0.70
CA SER A 818 -33.50 -12.96 -1.69
C SER A 818 -32.71 -14.18 -2.15
N GLU A 819 -32.79 -15.31 -1.44
CA GLU A 819 -32.13 -16.58 -1.84
C GLU A 819 -33.05 -17.48 -2.69
N ILE A 820 -34.32 -17.09 -2.90
CA ILE A 820 -35.30 -17.81 -3.74
C ILE A 820 -35.51 -17.11 -5.10
N SER A 821 -34.98 -15.89 -5.26
CA SER A 821 -34.88 -15.15 -6.54
C SER A 821 -33.50 -15.32 -7.15
#